data_AF-A0A409WN20-F1
#
_entry.id   AF-A0A409WN20-F1
#
_cell.length_a   1.000
_cell.length_b   1.000
_cell.length_c   1.000
_cell.angle_alpha   90.00
_cell.angle_beta   90.00
_cell.angle_gamma   90.00
#
_symmetry.space_group_name_H-M   'P 1'
#
loop_
_entity.id
_entity.type
_entity.pdbx_description
1 polymer ?
#
loop_
_entity_poly.entity_id
_entity_poly.type
_entity_poly.pdbx_seq_one_letter_code
_entity_poly.pdbx_strand_id
1 'polypeptide(L)'
;MASLQPHLTSLLKSLPPSPIDKKTLDDLVERTLVETKNKSSPENKKGQWEYLLKNDIFLLAASEGTALKQDESKYYAGLCDKLDLTLTFTEHDACEPAFPLTVLQDLLETQTIASCSHIFSWIESRADRLTEGMVPQKGKALILLRTLNDLLRRLSKMGTTTIFCGRILTFLSGVFPLGERSGVNLRGEYGPTWEGVQFSDKAKREGSRAESKAEETATKESKEDAVQETEKMEVDEMKAPAGQTLAEKKEDFYNTFWSLQLPFSKPPLFAQKTTFEEFKQAVGKVMPVIKEATAKERAMMGSRSGAGASGILKRKRDSEEESNSNEYFFAKFLTSPDLLDLEIADTHFRRQFLFQLLTLLNHLLNFTKTAKATWYTIRNRSLQLDFTLDDSEVQWVQDTLTKVTEELRQTTPNGRTFADTVSVILERERNWVKWKNELCTPFDREPWFQEVDGQKVGFFEATKDIREQMRKPPPEWKWRMGTEALTEIWDMGYTNLEDLQNPFQPGDVKDFVKKIKQEDARISLRKQKLDKMATLAKSRAAAAANLTKNAAPNPPPSIVVSSDPSPPSKLEMPTPRIEPAPGTLAAPRPVSGIGNSPIHPSLPPKPGSPSKLASSSQESVKIVSPAPNVAPVPPPVSTPAPVASPAPAPAPAPVPTDPEIAKYEENKQRWAWLALRAARDQYLQHFGKIGSGDIELLAQEIEKEKEKPLRGEDTSSVTIGEEQGSGSPSSVLAPSPVLSKRTFAAMSSLKNVIVTGGAGYIGSHVIYVLQKTRRYKVISLDNHHNSHPAALDRVSKLSKSELPDDATDTDRESTEIDSHKCDLTQPEQIKAVFEKYGKGSIWGVIHIAAYKAVGESTQIPLTYYANNVSATVSLLQVMADYDCHRFVYSSSATVYGTPPIIPIPESTKLQADSPYGKTKVMCETIIDDLCHSDKNWRAISLRYFNPAGAHPSGQIGEDPRGRPGNLLPLLAQMAVGRVKDATLKVFGNDYPTPDGTCVRDYLHIMDLASGHVLALDALAPESRVFDSNADAFFKAYNLGKGKGLSVLQIVDAMRKATGFDYKYEIIGRRRGDVPDLTADPTLAQKELGFKAPADLETMCRDLWNWQTKNRLGYNTQ
;
A
#
# COMPACT_ATOMS: atom_id res chain seq x y z
N MET A 1 -40.74 21.63 -32.86
CA MET A 1 -41.55 20.75 -32.01
C MET A 1 -41.92 19.48 -32.76
N ALA A 2 -42.92 19.52 -33.66
CA ALA A 2 -43.50 18.31 -34.26
C ALA A 2 -42.58 17.43 -35.15
N SER A 3 -41.44 17.92 -35.64
CA SER A 3 -40.56 17.17 -36.55
C SER A 3 -39.63 16.16 -35.89
N LEU A 4 -39.29 16.32 -34.60
CA LEU A 4 -38.34 15.45 -33.89
C LEU A 4 -39.03 14.37 -33.04
N GLN A 5 -40.28 14.59 -32.61
CA GLN A 5 -41.05 13.59 -31.84
C GLN A 5 -41.15 12.20 -32.51
N PRO A 6 -41.33 12.06 -33.84
CA PRO A 6 -41.34 10.74 -34.48
C PRO A 6 -40.00 10.01 -34.35
N HIS A 7 -38.89 10.74 -34.40
CA HIS A 7 -37.54 10.18 -34.29
C HIS A 7 -37.26 9.69 -32.86
N LEU A 8 -37.64 10.46 -31.83
CA LEU A 8 -37.57 9.99 -30.43
C LEU A 8 -38.45 8.75 -30.22
N THR A 9 -39.65 8.73 -30.79
CA THR A 9 -40.57 7.58 -30.69
C THR A 9 -40.02 6.34 -31.39
N SER A 10 -39.29 6.50 -32.50
CA SER A 10 -38.60 5.43 -33.20
C SER A 10 -37.43 4.89 -32.35
N LEU A 11 -36.60 5.80 -31.83
CA LEU A 11 -35.45 5.48 -31.00
C LEU A 11 -35.85 4.68 -29.75
N LEU A 12 -36.86 5.15 -29.01
CA LEU A 12 -37.40 4.46 -27.81
C LEU A 12 -37.93 3.05 -28.11
N LYS A 13 -38.46 2.80 -29.32
CA LYS A 13 -38.89 1.45 -29.77
C LYS A 13 -37.74 0.55 -30.20
N SER A 14 -36.58 1.12 -30.53
CA SER A 14 -35.38 0.40 -30.97
C SER A 14 -34.41 0.07 -29.84
N LEU A 15 -34.69 0.50 -28.60
CA LEU A 15 -33.85 0.20 -27.44
C LEU A 15 -33.84 -1.31 -27.15
N PRO A 16 -32.66 -1.91 -26.88
CA PRO A 16 -32.56 -3.29 -26.40
C PRO A 16 -33.08 -3.41 -24.95
N PRO A 17 -33.34 -4.62 -24.43
CA PRO A 17 -33.71 -4.82 -23.04
C PRO A 17 -32.61 -4.32 -22.08
N SER A 18 -33.02 -3.63 -21.01
CA SER A 18 -32.14 -3.09 -19.98
C SER A 18 -31.38 -4.21 -19.24
N PRO A 19 -30.11 -4.02 -18.83
CA PRO A 19 -29.31 -2.80 -18.97
C PRO A 19 -28.71 -2.64 -20.38
N ILE A 20 -28.79 -1.42 -20.90
CA ILE A 20 -28.30 -1.08 -22.24
C ILE A 20 -26.79 -0.80 -22.19
N ASP A 21 -26.01 -1.44 -23.07
CA ASP A 21 -24.58 -1.17 -23.24
C ASP A 21 -24.34 0.25 -23.81
N LYS A 22 -23.34 0.96 -23.27
CA LYS A 22 -23.06 2.35 -23.67
C LYS A 22 -22.79 2.47 -25.16
N LYS A 23 -21.92 1.61 -25.73
CA LYS A 23 -21.57 1.71 -27.16
C LYS A 23 -22.80 1.53 -28.05
N THR A 24 -23.67 0.59 -27.68
CA THR A 24 -24.93 0.34 -28.39
C THR A 24 -25.87 1.57 -28.32
N LEU A 25 -25.88 2.28 -27.19
CA LEU A 25 -26.66 3.51 -27.02
C LEU A 25 -26.07 4.69 -27.81
N ASP A 26 -24.74 4.88 -27.76
CA ASP A 26 -24.01 5.88 -28.55
C ASP A 26 -24.29 5.68 -30.06
N ASP A 27 -24.15 4.44 -30.56
CA ASP A 27 -24.41 4.07 -31.96
C ASP A 27 -25.88 4.34 -32.39
N LEU A 28 -26.85 4.27 -31.47
CA LEU A 28 -28.27 4.55 -31.72
C LEU A 28 -28.57 6.06 -31.70
N VAL A 29 -27.97 6.79 -30.75
CA VAL A 29 -28.11 8.25 -30.64
C VAL A 29 -27.44 8.94 -31.82
N GLU A 30 -26.22 8.54 -32.20
CA GLU A 30 -25.52 9.12 -33.36
C GLU A 30 -26.34 8.97 -34.66
N ARG A 31 -26.89 7.77 -34.93
CA ARG A 31 -27.79 7.55 -36.08
C ARG A 31 -29.00 8.50 -36.06
N THR A 32 -29.66 8.63 -34.91
CA THR A 32 -30.82 9.52 -34.75
C THR A 32 -30.45 11.00 -34.97
N LEU A 33 -29.26 11.41 -34.52
CA LEU A 33 -28.74 12.78 -34.74
C LEU A 33 -28.33 13.03 -36.20
N VAL A 34 -27.83 12.01 -36.90
CA VAL A 34 -27.53 12.07 -38.35
C VAL A 34 -28.81 12.19 -39.18
N GLU A 35 -29.82 11.37 -38.90
CA GLU A 35 -31.14 11.41 -39.56
C GLU A 35 -31.86 12.75 -39.39
N THR A 36 -31.59 13.47 -38.29
CA THR A 36 -32.23 14.76 -37.96
C THR A 36 -31.41 16.00 -38.40
N LYS A 37 -30.45 15.84 -39.34
CA LYS A 37 -29.67 16.92 -39.96
C LYS A 37 -30.46 17.80 -40.97
N ASN A 38 -31.54 18.42 -40.48
CA ASN A 38 -32.34 19.42 -41.21
C ASN A 38 -31.79 20.87 -41.09
N LYS A 39 -32.28 21.79 -41.95
CA LYS A 39 -31.86 23.20 -42.11
C LYS A 39 -32.14 24.17 -40.92
N SER A 40 -32.52 23.70 -39.74
CA SER A 40 -32.74 24.58 -38.58
C SER A 40 -31.43 24.87 -37.83
N SER A 41 -31.34 26.01 -37.14
CA SER A 41 -30.15 26.35 -36.34
C SER A 41 -29.90 25.34 -35.22
N PRO A 42 -28.63 25.11 -34.81
CA PRO A 42 -28.30 24.07 -33.83
C PRO A 42 -28.89 24.36 -32.44
N GLU A 43 -28.96 25.62 -32.01
CA GLU A 43 -29.54 26.02 -30.71
C GLU A 43 -31.03 25.68 -30.65
N ASN A 44 -31.76 25.94 -31.75
CA ASN A 44 -33.16 25.56 -31.87
C ASN A 44 -33.37 24.04 -31.91
N LYS A 45 -32.34 23.24 -32.24
CA LYS A 45 -32.41 21.76 -32.12
C LYS A 45 -32.16 21.33 -30.68
N LYS A 46 -31.15 21.90 -30.00
CA LYS A 46 -30.85 21.62 -28.58
C LYS A 46 -32.10 21.79 -27.71
N GLY A 47 -32.71 22.97 -27.73
CA GLY A 47 -33.93 23.24 -26.94
C GLY A 47 -35.14 22.38 -27.33
N GLN A 48 -35.20 21.84 -28.56
CA GLN A 48 -36.23 20.87 -28.94
C GLN A 48 -35.94 19.48 -28.37
N TRP A 49 -34.71 18.97 -28.49
CA TRP A 49 -34.34 17.67 -27.90
C TRP A 49 -34.51 17.67 -26.38
N GLU A 50 -34.05 18.72 -25.71
CA GLU A 50 -34.22 18.92 -24.27
C GLU A 50 -35.70 18.87 -23.85
N TYR A 51 -36.57 19.58 -24.56
CA TYR A 51 -38.01 19.55 -24.28
C TYR A 51 -38.61 18.15 -24.46
N LEU A 52 -38.27 17.44 -25.53
CA LEU A 52 -38.84 16.11 -25.81
C LEU A 52 -38.33 15.04 -24.83
N LEU A 53 -37.03 15.01 -24.54
CA LEU A 53 -36.42 14.09 -23.58
C LEU A 53 -36.96 14.32 -22.16
N LYS A 54 -37.05 15.60 -21.73
CA LYS A 54 -37.64 15.95 -20.44
C LYS A 54 -39.11 15.53 -20.38
N ASN A 55 -39.91 15.88 -21.38
CA ASN A 55 -41.33 15.54 -21.40
C ASN A 55 -41.57 14.02 -21.32
N ASP A 56 -40.78 13.20 -22.03
CA ASP A 56 -40.86 11.74 -21.98
C ASP A 56 -40.48 11.15 -20.61
N ILE A 57 -39.46 11.70 -19.94
CA ILE A 57 -39.12 11.35 -18.55
C ILE A 57 -40.27 11.71 -17.59
N PHE A 58 -40.82 12.92 -17.70
CA PHE A 58 -41.87 13.39 -16.79
C PHE A 58 -43.22 12.69 -17.00
N LEU A 59 -43.52 12.24 -18.23
CA LEU A 59 -44.66 11.36 -18.50
C LEU A 59 -44.54 10.01 -17.81
N LEU A 60 -43.33 9.40 -17.80
CA LEU A 60 -43.09 8.19 -17.02
C LEU A 60 -43.15 8.48 -15.51
N ALA A 61 -42.49 9.54 -15.04
CA ALA A 61 -42.45 9.92 -13.63
C ALA A 61 -43.84 10.16 -13.03
N ALA A 62 -44.78 10.73 -13.80
CA ALA A 62 -46.17 10.92 -13.40
C ALA A 62 -46.94 9.60 -13.14
N SER A 63 -46.43 8.46 -13.62
CA SER A 63 -47.02 7.13 -13.39
C SER A 63 -46.51 6.41 -12.13
N GLU A 64 -45.56 6.99 -11.38
CA GLU A 64 -44.94 6.41 -10.17
C GLU A 64 -45.98 5.72 -9.25
N GLY A 65 -47.02 6.44 -8.83
CA GLY A 65 -48.00 5.96 -7.85
C GLY A 65 -48.89 4.79 -8.29
N THR A 66 -48.96 4.49 -9.59
CA THR A 66 -49.63 3.29 -10.14
C THR A 66 -48.63 2.20 -10.51
N ALA A 67 -47.48 2.57 -11.08
CA ALA A 67 -46.44 1.64 -11.51
C ALA A 67 -45.81 0.88 -10.33
N LEU A 68 -45.51 1.57 -9.21
CA LEU A 68 -44.97 0.96 -7.99
C LEU A 68 -45.90 -0.07 -7.33
N LYS A 69 -47.20 -0.10 -7.69
CA LYS A 69 -48.16 -1.11 -7.21
C LYS A 69 -48.25 -2.35 -8.09
N GLN A 70 -47.61 -2.35 -9.27
CA GLN A 70 -47.68 -3.43 -10.25
C GLN A 70 -46.32 -4.09 -10.45
N ASP A 71 -45.31 -3.31 -10.84
CA ASP A 71 -43.98 -3.79 -11.19
C ASP A 71 -42.94 -2.68 -11.00
N GLU A 72 -42.46 -2.57 -9.77
CA GLU A 72 -41.43 -1.61 -9.34
C GLU A 72 -40.15 -1.72 -10.17
N SER A 73 -39.74 -2.94 -10.54
CA SER A 73 -38.51 -3.18 -11.30
C SER A 73 -38.60 -2.65 -12.73
N LYS A 74 -39.74 -2.84 -13.42
CA LYS A 74 -39.93 -2.28 -14.77
C LYS A 74 -39.98 -0.76 -14.76
N TYR A 75 -40.59 -0.16 -13.75
CA TYR A 75 -40.65 1.31 -13.61
C TYR A 75 -39.25 1.92 -13.52
N TYR A 76 -38.41 1.43 -12.60
CA TYR A 76 -37.06 1.98 -12.43
C TYR A 76 -36.12 1.65 -13.60
N ALA A 77 -36.25 0.48 -14.23
CA ALA A 77 -35.49 0.16 -15.44
C ALA A 77 -35.79 1.16 -16.57
N GLY A 78 -37.08 1.37 -16.89
CA GLY A 78 -37.49 2.33 -17.92
C GLY A 78 -37.15 3.78 -17.59
N LEU A 79 -37.04 4.14 -16.30
CA LEU A 79 -36.57 5.46 -15.87
C LEU A 79 -35.05 5.61 -16.07
N CYS A 80 -34.27 4.59 -15.72
CA CYS A 80 -32.82 4.56 -15.95
C CYS A 80 -32.48 4.66 -17.44
N ASP A 81 -33.17 3.92 -18.31
CA ASP A 81 -32.92 3.95 -19.76
C ASP A 81 -33.16 5.35 -20.36
N LYS A 82 -34.19 6.08 -19.91
CA LYS A 82 -34.47 7.47 -20.35
C LYS A 82 -33.45 8.48 -19.81
N LEU A 83 -32.93 8.26 -18.60
CA LEU A 83 -31.86 9.08 -18.01
C LEU A 83 -30.53 8.84 -18.72
N ASP A 84 -30.18 7.58 -19.03
CA ASP A 84 -29.00 7.22 -19.82
C ASP A 84 -29.09 7.75 -21.27
N LEU A 85 -30.29 7.75 -21.87
CA LEU A 85 -30.52 8.40 -23.16
C LEU A 85 -30.24 9.91 -23.09
N THR A 86 -30.78 10.59 -22.07
CA THR A 86 -30.58 12.03 -21.84
C THR A 86 -29.11 12.41 -21.64
N LEU A 87 -28.38 11.59 -20.89
CA LEU A 87 -26.94 11.74 -20.68
C LEU A 87 -26.17 11.58 -22.00
N THR A 88 -26.52 10.57 -22.80
CA THR A 88 -25.86 10.26 -24.08
C THR A 88 -26.13 11.35 -25.14
N PHE A 89 -27.35 11.87 -25.24
CA PHE A 89 -27.64 13.05 -26.08
C PHE A 89 -26.80 14.28 -25.67
N THR A 90 -26.51 14.44 -24.38
CA THR A 90 -25.67 15.53 -23.88
C THR A 90 -24.18 15.31 -24.23
N GLU A 91 -23.70 14.06 -24.16
CA GLU A 91 -22.33 13.69 -24.56
C GLU A 91 -22.07 13.91 -26.08
N HIS A 92 -23.09 13.76 -26.93
CA HIS A 92 -23.03 14.09 -28.36
C HIS A 92 -23.27 15.59 -28.69
N ASP A 93 -23.20 16.50 -27.71
CA ASP A 93 -23.47 17.95 -27.86
C ASP A 93 -24.86 18.26 -28.47
N ALA A 94 -25.86 17.40 -28.26
CA ALA A 94 -27.24 17.62 -28.71
C ALA A 94 -28.13 18.30 -27.66
N CYS A 95 -27.61 18.50 -26.44
CA CYS A 95 -28.24 19.24 -25.33
C CYS A 95 -27.18 20.11 -24.61
N GLU A 96 -27.61 21.05 -23.79
CA GLU A 96 -26.72 21.83 -22.91
C GLU A 96 -26.00 20.93 -21.88
N PRO A 97 -24.70 21.15 -21.56
CA PRO A 97 -23.94 20.29 -20.65
C PRO A 97 -24.53 20.17 -19.23
N ALA A 98 -25.35 21.13 -18.81
CA ALA A 98 -26.03 21.12 -17.51
C ALA A 98 -27.39 20.38 -17.53
N PHE A 99 -27.92 20.04 -18.70
CA PHE A 99 -29.30 19.55 -18.87
C PHE A 99 -29.62 18.27 -18.07
N PRO A 100 -28.79 17.20 -18.05
CA PRO A 100 -29.07 16.01 -17.25
C PRO A 100 -29.25 16.34 -15.75
N LEU A 101 -28.48 17.28 -15.22
CA LEU A 101 -28.55 17.68 -13.82
C LEU A 101 -29.78 18.55 -13.50
N THR A 102 -30.29 19.33 -14.45
CA THR A 102 -31.56 20.06 -14.27
C THR A 102 -32.76 19.12 -14.36
N VAL A 103 -32.72 18.11 -15.23
CA VAL A 103 -33.73 17.04 -15.28
C VAL A 103 -33.74 16.24 -13.98
N LEU A 104 -32.58 15.84 -13.46
CA LEU A 104 -32.47 15.16 -12.18
C LEU A 104 -32.97 16.01 -11.01
N GLN A 105 -32.72 17.33 -11.01
CA GLN A 105 -33.23 18.21 -9.97
C GLN A 105 -34.75 18.17 -9.91
N ASP A 106 -35.42 18.50 -11.02
CA ASP A 106 -36.87 18.54 -11.09
C ASP A 106 -37.51 17.15 -10.83
N LEU A 107 -36.83 16.07 -11.24
CA LEU A 107 -37.28 14.69 -11.02
C LEU A 107 -37.19 14.33 -9.53
N LEU A 108 -36.06 14.62 -8.87
CA LEU A 108 -35.90 14.36 -7.44
C LEU A 108 -36.87 15.20 -6.61
N GLU A 109 -37.14 16.45 -6.99
CA GLU A 109 -38.12 17.32 -6.32
C GLU A 109 -39.56 16.76 -6.39
N THR A 110 -39.93 16.07 -7.47
CA THR A 110 -41.30 15.57 -7.73
C THR A 110 -41.57 14.13 -7.25
N GLN A 111 -40.54 13.29 -7.11
CA GLN A 111 -40.69 11.87 -6.75
C GLN A 111 -40.72 11.61 -5.23
N THR A 112 -41.21 10.42 -4.84
CA THR A 112 -41.20 9.97 -3.44
C THR A 112 -39.77 9.74 -2.90
N ILE A 113 -39.60 9.71 -1.57
CA ILE A 113 -38.30 9.47 -0.94
C ILE A 113 -37.73 8.08 -1.26
N ALA A 114 -38.60 7.07 -1.45
CA ALA A 114 -38.19 5.74 -1.90
C ALA A 114 -37.59 5.81 -3.31
N SER A 115 -38.34 6.33 -4.28
CA SER A 115 -37.87 6.54 -5.66
C SER A 115 -36.61 7.40 -5.73
N CYS A 116 -36.49 8.44 -4.89
CA CYS A 116 -35.26 9.24 -4.80
C CYS A 116 -34.03 8.39 -4.43
N SER A 117 -34.17 7.37 -3.58
CA SER A 117 -33.07 6.44 -3.24
C SER A 117 -32.66 5.56 -4.43
N HIS A 118 -33.61 5.14 -5.27
CA HIS A 118 -33.34 4.38 -6.51
C HIS A 118 -32.72 5.26 -7.60
N ILE A 119 -33.25 6.47 -7.82
CA ILE A 119 -32.67 7.46 -8.73
C ILE A 119 -31.24 7.84 -8.29
N PHE A 120 -31.00 7.93 -6.98
CA PHE A 120 -29.66 8.20 -6.46
C PHE A 120 -28.68 7.04 -6.71
N SER A 121 -29.14 5.79 -6.71
CA SER A 121 -28.32 4.64 -7.14
C SER A 121 -27.90 4.75 -8.61
N TRP A 122 -28.77 5.28 -9.48
CA TRP A 122 -28.40 5.59 -10.87
C TRP A 122 -27.34 6.71 -10.92
N ILE A 123 -27.50 7.78 -10.14
CA ILE A 123 -26.52 8.89 -10.04
C ILE A 123 -25.13 8.37 -9.59
N GLU A 124 -25.07 7.52 -8.55
CA GLU A 124 -23.84 6.86 -8.11
C GLU A 124 -23.21 6.03 -9.25
N SER A 125 -24.02 5.25 -9.97
CA SER A 125 -23.55 4.39 -11.08
C SER A 125 -23.13 5.12 -12.35
N ARG A 126 -23.37 6.45 -12.43
CA ARG A 126 -23.04 7.32 -13.58
C ARG A 126 -22.19 8.52 -13.18
N ALA A 127 -21.58 8.49 -12.00
CA ALA A 127 -20.83 9.60 -11.41
C ALA A 127 -19.79 10.20 -12.38
N ASP A 128 -18.96 9.36 -12.99
CA ASP A 128 -17.88 9.78 -13.90
C ASP A 128 -18.41 10.55 -15.11
N ARG A 129 -19.48 10.04 -15.75
CA ARG A 129 -20.14 10.67 -16.91
C ARG A 129 -20.81 11.99 -16.53
N LEU A 130 -21.53 12.02 -15.40
CA LEU A 130 -22.24 13.21 -14.92
C LEU A 130 -21.26 14.34 -14.54
N THR A 131 -20.12 13.99 -13.95
CA THR A 131 -19.10 14.94 -13.46
C THR A 131 -18.01 15.30 -14.47
N GLU A 132 -18.01 14.71 -15.66
CA GLU A 132 -17.09 15.08 -16.74
C GLU A 132 -17.15 16.58 -17.06
N GLY A 133 -15.99 17.25 -17.11
CA GLY A 133 -15.88 18.70 -17.32
C GLY A 133 -16.45 19.56 -16.19
N MET A 134 -16.75 19.00 -15.02
CA MET A 134 -17.31 19.76 -13.90
C MET A 134 -16.24 20.67 -13.26
N VAL A 135 -16.48 21.98 -13.30
CA VAL A 135 -15.66 22.98 -12.60
C VAL A 135 -16.36 23.37 -11.29
N PRO A 136 -15.70 23.28 -10.12
CA PRO A 136 -16.30 23.70 -8.85
C PRO A 136 -16.79 25.15 -8.87
N GLN A 137 -17.84 25.43 -8.09
CA GLN A 137 -18.51 26.73 -8.01
C GLN A 137 -19.14 27.26 -9.33
N LYS A 138 -19.21 26.45 -10.40
CA LYS A 138 -19.83 26.86 -11.69
C LYS A 138 -20.64 25.73 -12.33
N GLY A 139 -21.60 26.09 -13.20
CA GLY A 139 -22.32 25.17 -14.09
C GLY A 139 -22.85 23.91 -13.40
N LYS A 140 -22.47 22.74 -13.92
CA LYS A 140 -22.81 21.40 -13.39
C LYS A 140 -22.68 21.30 -11.86
N ALA A 141 -21.57 21.79 -11.29
CA ALA A 141 -21.26 21.65 -9.87
C ALA A 141 -22.29 22.33 -8.96
N LEU A 142 -22.73 23.54 -9.31
CA LEU A 142 -23.71 24.27 -8.50
C LEU A 142 -25.09 23.62 -8.51
N ILE A 143 -25.50 23.07 -9.66
CA ILE A 143 -26.81 22.41 -9.81
C ILE A 143 -26.82 21.12 -8.99
N LEU A 144 -25.78 20.28 -9.13
CA LEU A 144 -25.63 19.05 -8.36
C LEU A 144 -25.57 19.33 -6.85
N LEU A 145 -24.76 20.30 -6.43
CA LEU A 145 -24.65 20.68 -5.02
C LEU A 145 -25.97 21.22 -4.46
N ARG A 146 -26.71 22.05 -5.21
CA ARG A 146 -28.05 22.52 -4.80
C ARG A 146 -29.00 21.34 -4.62
N THR A 147 -29.17 20.55 -5.68
CA THR A 147 -30.09 19.41 -5.76
C THR A 147 -29.90 18.44 -4.58
N LEU A 148 -28.65 18.04 -4.31
CA LEU A 148 -28.37 17.09 -3.24
C LEU A 148 -28.51 17.70 -1.84
N ASN A 149 -28.24 19.01 -1.67
CA ASN A 149 -28.53 19.71 -0.42
C ASN A 149 -30.04 19.91 -0.18
N ASP A 150 -30.84 20.13 -1.23
CA ASP A 150 -32.30 20.17 -1.12
C ASP A 150 -32.90 18.80 -0.82
N LEU A 151 -32.34 17.72 -1.39
CA LEU A 151 -32.70 16.36 -1.01
C LEU A 151 -32.34 16.06 0.45
N LEU A 152 -31.14 16.43 0.92
CA LEU A 152 -30.74 16.31 2.33
C LEU A 152 -31.63 17.15 3.29
N ARG A 153 -32.22 18.26 2.82
CA ARG A 153 -33.23 19.03 3.58
C ARG A 153 -34.58 18.32 3.68
N ARG A 154 -34.97 17.54 2.67
CA ARG A 154 -36.25 16.79 2.62
C ARG A 154 -36.21 15.49 3.42
N LEU A 155 -35.03 14.90 3.62
CA LEU A 155 -34.88 13.64 4.37
C LEU A 155 -35.04 13.84 5.88
N SER A 156 -35.80 12.95 6.51
CA SER A 156 -35.74 12.79 7.98
C SER A 156 -34.36 12.28 8.38
N LYS A 157 -33.90 12.61 9.60
CA LYS A 157 -32.61 12.14 10.14
C LYS A 157 -32.82 10.98 11.12
N MET A 158 -33.67 10.01 10.76
CA MET A 158 -34.16 8.95 11.63
C MET A 158 -34.41 7.63 10.88
N GLY A 159 -33.80 6.54 11.33
CA GLY A 159 -33.99 5.21 10.74
C GLY A 159 -33.33 5.08 9.36
N THR A 160 -34.02 4.45 8.41
CA THR A 160 -33.50 4.09 7.08
C THR A 160 -33.03 5.30 6.25
N THR A 161 -33.62 6.47 6.47
CA THR A 161 -33.21 7.73 5.81
C THR A 161 -31.84 8.24 6.25
N THR A 162 -31.33 7.84 7.42
CA THR A 162 -29.97 8.17 7.86
C THR A 162 -28.91 7.52 6.97
N ILE A 163 -29.14 6.27 6.52
CA ILE A 163 -28.25 5.57 5.58
C ILE A 163 -28.24 6.31 4.23
N PHE A 164 -29.42 6.77 3.77
CA PHE A 164 -29.53 7.52 2.52
C PHE A 164 -28.85 8.90 2.61
N CYS A 165 -29.00 9.63 3.72
CA CYS A 165 -28.22 10.83 4.00
C CYS A 165 -26.70 10.55 3.93
N GLY A 166 -26.25 9.42 4.47
CA GLY A 166 -24.86 8.96 4.42
C GLY A 166 -24.36 8.80 2.98
N ARG A 167 -25.12 8.07 2.13
CA ARG A 167 -24.80 7.89 0.69
C ARG A 167 -24.64 9.23 -0.02
N ILE A 168 -25.58 10.17 0.17
CA ILE A 168 -25.53 11.50 -0.48
C ILE A 168 -24.28 12.28 -0.05
N LEU A 169 -23.95 12.27 1.24
CA LEU A 169 -22.76 12.96 1.77
C LEU A 169 -21.46 12.31 1.28
N THR A 170 -21.39 10.98 1.21
CA THR A 170 -20.23 10.25 0.68
C THR A 170 -20.01 10.56 -0.80
N PHE A 171 -21.06 10.54 -1.61
CA PHE A 171 -21.01 10.93 -3.02
C PHE A 171 -20.51 12.37 -3.20
N LEU A 172 -21.08 13.33 -2.47
CA LEU A 172 -20.62 14.73 -2.50
C LEU A 172 -19.13 14.85 -2.14
N SER A 173 -18.65 14.08 -1.15
CA SER A 173 -17.23 14.10 -0.76
C SER A 173 -16.28 13.47 -1.79
N GLY A 174 -16.76 12.57 -2.65
CA GLY A 174 -15.99 12.00 -3.76
C GLY A 174 -15.98 12.90 -5.00
N VAL A 175 -17.05 13.66 -5.22
CA VAL A 175 -17.25 14.51 -6.41
C VAL A 175 -16.58 15.89 -6.28
N PHE A 176 -16.50 16.44 -5.06
CA PHE A 176 -15.87 17.75 -4.82
C PHE A 176 -14.44 17.60 -4.27
N PRO A 177 -13.40 18.15 -4.93
CA PRO A 177 -12.03 18.08 -4.44
C PRO A 177 -11.86 18.67 -3.03
N LEU A 178 -11.07 18.01 -2.18
CA LEU A 178 -10.84 18.43 -0.79
C LEU A 178 -10.15 19.80 -0.64
N GLY A 179 -9.46 20.28 -1.69
CA GLY A 179 -8.91 21.64 -1.73
C GLY A 179 -9.95 22.75 -2.01
N GLU A 180 -11.22 22.40 -2.17
CA GLU A 180 -12.30 23.31 -2.53
C GLU A 180 -13.32 23.47 -1.39
N ARG A 181 -13.98 24.64 -1.32
CA ARG A 181 -14.88 25.03 -0.22
C ARG A 181 -16.12 24.16 -0.07
N SER A 182 -16.57 23.48 -1.13
CA SER A 182 -17.69 22.53 -1.09
C SER A 182 -17.26 21.11 -0.74
N GLY A 183 -15.99 20.74 -0.96
CA GLY A 183 -15.43 19.44 -0.60
C GLY A 183 -15.02 19.31 0.87
N VAL A 184 -14.75 20.43 1.56
CA VAL A 184 -14.37 20.43 2.98
C VAL A 184 -15.01 21.58 3.77
N ASN A 185 -15.46 21.29 4.99
CA ASN A 185 -15.87 22.31 5.96
C ASN A 185 -14.64 23.13 6.40
N LEU A 186 -14.31 24.15 5.61
CA LEU A 186 -13.28 25.16 5.88
C LEU A 186 -13.61 26.03 7.08
N ARG A 187 -14.91 26.31 7.28
CA ARG A 187 -15.35 27.20 8.35
C ARG A 187 -15.15 26.58 9.73
N GLY A 188 -15.11 25.26 9.84
CA GLY A 188 -15.12 24.58 11.13
C GLY A 188 -16.44 24.76 11.87
N GLU A 189 -17.55 24.93 11.14
CA GLU A 189 -18.88 24.92 11.74
C GLU A 189 -19.08 23.59 12.49
N TYR A 190 -19.36 23.67 13.78
CA TYR A 190 -19.60 22.51 14.64
C TYR A 190 -20.92 21.82 14.25
N GLY A 191 -21.14 20.61 14.78
CA GLY A 191 -22.37 19.86 14.56
C GLY A 191 -23.63 20.55 15.08
N PRO A 192 -24.82 19.93 14.93
CA PRO A 192 -26.04 20.45 15.53
C PRO A 192 -25.83 20.70 17.02
N THR A 193 -26.17 21.91 17.48
CA THR A 193 -26.03 22.29 18.89
C THR A 193 -26.92 21.42 19.76
N TRP A 194 -26.44 21.04 20.94
CA TRP A 194 -27.22 20.35 21.94
C TRP A 194 -28.45 21.19 22.33
N GLU A 195 -29.65 20.67 22.06
CA GLU A 195 -30.94 21.34 22.32
C GLU A 195 -31.37 21.26 23.80
N GLY A 196 -30.57 20.59 24.64
CA GLY A 196 -30.96 20.23 26.00
C GLY A 196 -31.71 18.90 26.05
N VAL A 197 -32.08 18.49 27.27
CA VAL A 197 -32.93 17.32 27.49
C VAL A 197 -34.36 17.67 27.07
N GLN A 198 -34.93 16.93 26.12
CA GLN A 198 -36.32 17.12 25.66
C GLN A 198 -37.34 16.53 26.65
N PHE A 199 -37.34 17.02 27.89
CA PHE A 199 -38.26 16.57 28.95
C PHE A 199 -38.94 17.75 29.67
N SER A 200 -39.84 18.44 28.96
CA SER A 200 -40.67 19.52 29.52
C SER A 200 -42.18 19.36 29.31
N ASP A 201 -42.62 18.72 28.22
CA ASP A 201 -44.01 18.85 27.77
C ASP A 201 -44.90 17.63 28.05
N LYS A 202 -44.32 16.46 28.36
CA LYS A 202 -45.08 15.26 28.77
C LYS A 202 -45.30 15.20 30.28
N ALA A 203 -44.23 15.27 31.07
CA ALA A 203 -44.34 15.21 32.53
C ALA A 203 -45.17 16.36 33.13
N LYS A 204 -45.10 17.59 32.59
CA LYS A 204 -46.00 18.69 33.00
C LYS A 204 -47.46 18.43 32.66
N ARG A 205 -47.76 17.76 31.53
CA ARG A 205 -49.13 17.38 31.14
C ARG A 205 -49.67 16.19 31.93
N GLU A 206 -48.80 15.30 32.40
CA GLU A 206 -49.19 14.15 33.22
C GLU A 206 -49.34 14.55 34.70
N GLY A 207 -48.48 15.44 35.23
CA GLY A 207 -48.67 16.06 36.55
C GLY A 207 -49.98 16.83 36.67
N SER A 208 -50.28 17.73 35.72
CA SER A 208 -51.55 18.46 35.70
C SER A 208 -52.78 17.57 35.52
N ARG A 209 -52.61 16.34 35.02
CA ARG A 209 -53.66 15.33 34.84
C ARG A 209 -53.79 14.37 36.03
N ALA A 210 -52.80 14.33 36.91
CA ALA A 210 -52.84 13.61 38.18
C ALA A 210 -53.51 14.48 39.26
N GLU A 211 -53.16 15.77 39.36
CA GLU A 211 -53.80 16.70 40.31
C GLU A 211 -55.30 16.85 40.04
N SER A 212 -55.71 16.99 38.77
CA SER A 212 -57.13 17.04 38.37
C SER A 212 -57.89 15.72 38.50
N LYS A 213 -57.23 14.62 38.88
CA LYS A 213 -57.88 13.34 39.22
C LYS A 213 -57.88 13.03 40.72
N ALA A 214 -57.08 13.72 41.52
CA ALA A 214 -56.99 13.49 42.96
C ALA A 214 -58.18 14.09 43.74
N GLU A 215 -58.80 15.17 43.22
CA GLU A 215 -59.96 15.81 43.87
C GLU A 215 -61.31 15.11 43.60
N GLU A 216 -61.41 14.26 42.57
CA GLU A 216 -62.70 13.67 42.12
C GLU A 216 -63.04 12.29 42.72
N THR A 217 -62.15 11.66 43.48
CA THR A 217 -62.35 10.29 44.02
C THR A 217 -62.36 10.16 45.54
N ALA A 218 -62.34 11.27 46.29
CA ALA A 218 -62.35 11.28 47.76
C ALA A 218 -63.75 11.41 48.39
N THR A 219 -64.75 10.68 47.90
CA THR A 219 -66.05 10.50 48.59
C THR A 219 -66.61 9.09 48.45
N LYS A 220 -66.12 8.16 49.31
CA LYS A 220 -66.94 7.18 50.05
C LYS A 220 -66.10 6.26 50.95
N GLU A 221 -66.52 6.20 52.22
CA GLU A 221 -66.67 5.01 53.07
C GLU A 221 -65.55 3.95 52.99
N SER A 222 -64.56 3.91 53.90
CA SER A 222 -64.63 3.55 55.33
C SER A 222 -65.00 2.08 55.62
N LYS A 223 -64.04 1.32 56.19
CA LYS A 223 -64.14 0.64 57.51
C LYS A 223 -63.02 -0.38 57.78
N GLU A 224 -62.73 -0.50 59.08
CA GLU A 224 -62.21 -1.68 59.81
C GLU A 224 -60.83 -2.23 59.42
N ASP A 225 -59.99 -2.74 60.32
CA ASP A 225 -59.66 -2.48 61.74
C ASP A 225 -58.63 -3.56 62.15
N ALA A 226 -57.89 -3.33 63.24
CA ALA A 226 -57.08 -4.34 63.97
C ALA A 226 -55.84 -4.89 63.20
N VAL A 227 -54.61 -5.09 63.71
CA VAL A 227 -54.00 -5.51 65.01
C VAL A 227 -52.69 -6.22 64.56
N GLN A 228 -51.49 -6.21 65.17
CA GLN A 228 -50.98 -5.79 66.48
C GLN A 228 -49.45 -5.53 66.40
N GLU A 229 -48.91 -4.71 67.31
CA GLU A 229 -47.71 -4.90 68.18
C GLU A 229 -46.46 -5.68 67.69
N THR A 230 -45.20 -5.41 68.08
CA THR A 230 -44.58 -4.66 69.22
C THR A 230 -43.09 -4.40 68.88
N GLU A 231 -42.56 -3.17 69.00
CA GLU A 231 -41.76 -2.58 70.11
C GLU A 231 -40.20 -2.76 70.10
N LYS A 232 -39.52 -1.64 70.43
CA LYS A 232 -38.17 -1.46 70.99
C LYS A 232 -36.95 -1.70 70.05
N MET A 233 -35.87 -0.92 70.13
CA MET A 233 -35.47 0.12 71.12
C MET A 233 -34.58 1.23 70.49
N GLU A 234 -34.54 2.40 71.13
CA GLU A 234 -33.85 3.63 70.70
C GLU A 234 -32.32 3.62 70.94
N VAL A 235 -31.55 4.39 70.14
CA VAL A 235 -30.36 5.13 70.61
C VAL A 235 -30.19 6.46 69.83
N ASP A 236 -30.18 7.56 70.57
CA ASP A 236 -29.74 8.95 70.30
C ASP A 236 -29.93 9.65 68.94
N GLU A 237 -30.59 10.83 69.01
CA GLU A 237 -30.44 11.91 68.04
C GLU A 237 -29.08 12.61 68.16
N MET A 238 -28.38 12.79 67.04
CA MET A 238 -27.49 13.95 66.86
C MET A 238 -27.84 14.69 65.56
N LYS A 239 -28.18 15.98 65.70
CA LYS A 239 -28.49 16.88 64.58
C LYS A 239 -27.31 16.99 63.61
N ALA A 240 -27.56 16.63 62.35
CA ALA A 240 -26.75 16.98 61.19
C ALA A 240 -27.66 17.65 60.12
N PRO A 241 -27.14 18.53 59.26
CA PRO A 241 -27.97 19.39 58.42
C PRO A 241 -28.70 18.62 57.30
N ALA A 242 -29.80 19.21 56.81
CA ALA A 242 -30.70 18.63 55.82
C ALA A 242 -29.96 17.97 54.63
N GLY A 243 -30.00 16.64 54.60
CA GLY A 243 -29.42 15.86 53.50
C GLY A 243 -30.42 15.69 52.36
N GLN A 244 -30.03 16.10 51.16
CA GLN A 244 -30.79 15.85 49.92
C GLN A 244 -31.19 14.37 49.79
N THR A 245 -32.41 14.13 49.30
CA THR A 245 -32.92 12.77 49.08
C THR A 245 -32.13 12.04 47.98
N LEU A 246 -32.24 10.71 47.92
CA LEU A 246 -31.54 9.91 46.91
C LEU A 246 -32.02 10.25 45.48
N ALA A 247 -33.29 10.63 45.33
CA ALA A 247 -33.86 11.08 44.06
C ALA A 247 -33.26 12.42 43.61
N GLU A 248 -33.24 13.43 44.49
CA GLU A 248 -32.59 14.74 44.22
C GLU A 248 -31.13 14.57 43.79
N LYS A 249 -30.37 13.70 44.46
CA LYS A 249 -28.96 13.43 44.10
C LYS A 249 -28.80 12.79 42.72
N LYS A 250 -29.74 11.93 42.30
CA LYS A 250 -29.74 11.36 40.95
C LYS A 250 -30.10 12.41 39.90
N GLU A 251 -31.09 13.26 40.18
CA GLU A 251 -31.50 14.35 39.29
C GLU A 251 -30.39 15.41 39.13
N ASP A 252 -29.75 15.82 40.23
CA ASP A 252 -28.58 16.71 40.23
C ASP A 252 -27.42 16.13 39.40
N PHE A 253 -27.14 14.83 39.53
CA PHE A 253 -26.10 14.16 38.75
C PHE A 253 -26.47 14.05 37.27
N TYR A 254 -27.71 13.67 36.95
CA TYR A 254 -28.22 13.60 35.58
C TYR A 254 -28.12 14.95 34.86
N ASN A 255 -28.59 16.03 35.51
CA ASN A 255 -28.49 17.39 34.98
C ASN A 255 -27.02 17.82 34.83
N THR A 256 -26.16 17.51 35.80
CA THR A 256 -24.72 17.77 35.70
C THR A 256 -24.08 17.02 34.52
N PHE A 257 -24.39 15.75 34.32
CA PHE A 257 -23.84 14.93 33.24
C PHE A 257 -24.25 15.46 31.85
N TRP A 258 -25.55 15.70 31.63
CA TRP A 258 -26.04 16.17 30.33
C TRP A 258 -25.71 17.64 30.04
N SER A 259 -25.39 18.46 31.06
CA SER A 259 -24.86 19.81 30.85
C SER A 259 -23.55 19.82 30.06
N LEU A 260 -22.71 18.78 30.18
CA LEU A 260 -21.42 18.67 29.47
C LEU A 260 -21.58 18.57 27.94
N GLN A 261 -22.73 18.10 27.44
CA GLN A 261 -22.99 17.99 26.01
C GLN A 261 -23.14 19.35 25.31
N LEU A 262 -23.49 20.42 26.04
CA LEU A 262 -23.53 21.76 25.46
C LEU A 262 -22.12 22.29 25.10
N PRO A 263 -21.12 22.28 26.01
CA PRO A 263 -19.73 22.53 25.64
C PRO A 263 -19.16 21.59 24.57
N PHE A 264 -19.50 20.29 24.58
CA PHE A 264 -19.03 19.35 23.53
C PHE A 264 -19.58 19.71 22.14
N SER A 265 -20.86 20.08 22.04
CA SER A 265 -21.49 20.44 20.76
C SER A 265 -21.18 21.87 20.30
N LYS A 266 -20.86 22.78 21.22
CA LYS A 266 -20.59 24.20 20.92
C LYS A 266 -19.41 24.78 21.74
N PRO A 267 -18.16 24.36 21.46
CA PRO A 267 -16.95 24.91 22.10
C PRO A 267 -16.78 26.44 22.08
N PRO A 268 -17.31 27.22 21.10
CA PRO A 268 -17.23 28.69 21.16
C PRO A 268 -17.87 29.33 22.40
N LEU A 269 -18.72 28.60 23.15
CA LEU A 269 -19.28 29.08 24.40
C LEU A 269 -18.22 29.36 25.48
N PHE A 270 -17.03 28.74 25.41
CA PHE A 270 -15.95 29.02 26.37
C PHE A 270 -15.43 30.48 26.33
N ALA A 271 -15.74 31.26 25.29
CA ALA A 271 -15.50 32.70 25.29
C ALA A 271 -16.32 33.45 26.38
N GLN A 272 -17.34 32.83 26.96
CA GLN A 272 -18.09 33.33 28.11
C GLN A 272 -17.37 32.98 29.42
N LYS A 273 -17.16 33.97 30.29
CA LYS A 273 -16.27 33.89 31.47
C LYS A 273 -16.63 32.80 32.49
N THR A 274 -17.89 32.36 32.58
CA THR A 274 -18.31 31.36 33.59
C THR A 274 -18.35 29.93 33.04
N THR A 275 -18.56 29.75 31.74
CA THR A 275 -18.79 28.44 31.12
C THR A 275 -17.60 27.48 31.25
N PHE A 276 -16.36 27.99 31.26
CA PHE A 276 -15.20 27.14 31.49
C PHE A 276 -15.12 26.65 32.94
N GLU A 277 -15.39 27.50 33.93
CA GLU A 277 -15.46 27.11 35.35
C GLU A 277 -16.59 26.10 35.62
N GLU A 278 -17.77 26.34 35.08
CA GLU A 278 -18.92 25.41 35.14
C GLU A 278 -18.55 24.05 34.55
N PHE A 279 -17.88 24.02 33.40
CA PHE A 279 -17.39 22.80 32.76
C PHE A 279 -16.36 22.07 33.63
N LYS A 280 -15.36 22.76 34.21
CA LYS A 280 -14.39 22.13 35.14
C LYS A 280 -15.09 21.50 36.34
N GLN A 281 -16.09 22.18 36.93
CA GLN A 281 -16.87 21.67 38.06
C GLN A 281 -17.69 20.43 37.68
N ALA A 282 -18.35 20.44 36.52
CA ALA A 282 -19.10 19.30 36.02
C ALA A 282 -18.21 18.09 35.70
N VAL A 283 -17.06 18.29 35.04
CA VAL A 283 -16.05 17.23 34.82
C VAL A 283 -15.53 16.68 36.15
N GLY A 284 -15.28 17.55 37.14
CA GLY A 284 -14.86 17.16 38.49
C GLY A 284 -15.88 16.28 39.24
N LYS A 285 -17.19 16.48 38.99
CA LYS A 285 -18.28 15.65 39.54
C LYS A 285 -18.48 14.34 38.78
N VAL A 286 -18.34 14.35 37.45
CA VAL A 286 -18.63 13.18 36.59
C VAL A 286 -17.49 12.16 36.56
N MET A 287 -16.23 12.61 36.48
CA MET A 287 -15.08 11.70 36.35
C MET A 287 -14.94 10.65 37.49
N PRO A 288 -15.21 10.97 38.77
CA PRO A 288 -15.21 9.96 39.84
C PRO A 288 -16.23 8.84 39.61
N VAL A 289 -17.42 9.14 39.11
CA VAL A 289 -18.49 8.15 38.87
C VAL A 289 -18.13 7.24 37.69
N ILE A 290 -17.58 7.79 36.61
CA ILE A 290 -17.06 7.00 35.48
C ILE A 290 -15.94 6.05 35.95
N LYS A 291 -15.01 6.55 36.76
CA LYS A 291 -13.92 5.75 37.33
C LYS A 291 -14.40 4.64 38.27
N GLU A 292 -15.41 4.93 39.09
CA GLU A 292 -16.05 3.92 39.94
C GLU A 292 -16.71 2.81 39.10
N ALA A 293 -17.39 3.18 38.00
CA ALA A 293 -18.01 2.23 37.08
C ALA A 293 -16.97 1.35 36.36
N THR A 294 -15.87 1.92 35.84
CA THR A 294 -14.75 1.15 35.27
C THR A 294 -14.12 0.21 36.31
N ALA A 295 -13.93 0.69 37.54
CA ALA A 295 -13.36 -0.13 38.61
C ALA A 295 -14.29 -1.30 38.99
N LYS A 296 -15.61 -1.08 39.05
CA LYS A 296 -16.62 -2.12 39.27
C LYS A 296 -16.64 -3.15 38.15
N GLU A 297 -16.64 -2.72 36.88
CA GLU A 297 -16.53 -3.62 35.71
C GLU A 297 -15.29 -4.50 35.84
N ARG A 298 -14.12 -3.90 36.09
CA ARG A 298 -12.85 -4.62 36.21
C ARG A 298 -12.84 -5.61 37.38
N ALA A 299 -13.42 -5.23 38.52
CA ALA A 299 -13.55 -6.12 39.67
C ALA A 299 -14.44 -7.32 39.36
N MET A 300 -15.55 -7.11 38.64
CA MET A 300 -16.44 -8.19 38.19
C MET A 300 -15.81 -9.09 37.10
N MET A 301 -14.95 -8.53 36.24
CA MET A 301 -14.22 -9.28 35.19
C MET A 301 -13.06 -10.13 35.74
N GLY A 302 -12.55 -9.80 36.94
CA GLY A 302 -11.54 -10.56 37.67
C GLY A 302 -10.10 -10.40 37.16
N SER A 303 -9.14 -10.46 38.07
CA SER A 303 -7.71 -10.48 37.73
C SER A 303 -7.31 -11.84 37.17
N ARG A 304 -7.49 -12.06 35.87
CA ARG A 304 -6.91 -13.22 35.16
C ARG A 304 -5.42 -13.01 34.87
N SER A 305 -4.65 -13.07 35.96
CA SER A 305 -3.19 -13.13 35.98
C SER A 305 -2.75 -14.34 36.80
N GLY A 306 -3.10 -15.55 36.32
CA GLY A 306 -2.81 -16.81 37.01
C GLY A 306 -2.95 -17.99 36.06
N ALA A 307 -1.95 -18.86 36.05
CA ALA A 307 -1.95 -20.10 35.26
C ALA A 307 -2.62 -21.25 36.03
N GLY A 308 -3.17 -22.21 35.29
CA GLY A 308 -3.60 -23.51 35.84
C GLY A 308 -5.11 -23.68 36.05
N ALA A 309 -5.68 -24.56 35.22
CA ALA A 309 -6.85 -25.41 35.47
C ALA A 309 -7.99 -24.91 36.39
N SER A 310 -9.06 -24.40 35.77
CA SER A 310 -10.42 -24.84 36.11
C SER A 310 -11.35 -24.76 34.89
N GLY A 311 -11.75 -25.93 34.39
CA GLY A 311 -12.97 -26.05 33.60
C GLY A 311 -14.20 -26.04 34.51
N ILE A 312 -15.39 -26.08 33.91
CA ILE A 312 -16.72 -26.04 34.55
C ILE A 312 -17.14 -24.61 34.99
N LEU A 313 -18.36 -24.22 34.58
CA LEU A 313 -19.03 -22.91 34.83
C LEU A 313 -18.55 -21.67 34.04
N LYS A 314 -18.28 -21.81 32.73
CA LYS A 314 -18.51 -20.67 31.81
C LYS A 314 -20.01 -20.64 31.48
N ARG A 315 -20.78 -19.85 32.25
CA ARG A 315 -22.22 -19.66 32.01
C ARG A 315 -22.46 -19.14 30.60
N LYS A 316 -23.39 -19.80 29.91
CA LYS A 316 -24.11 -19.37 28.70
C LYS A 316 -24.36 -17.85 28.69
N ARG A 317 -23.50 -17.14 27.95
CA ARG A 317 -23.75 -15.81 27.37
C ARG A 317 -22.89 -15.71 26.10
N ASP A 318 -23.51 -15.20 25.04
CA ASP A 318 -22.94 -14.96 23.70
C ASP A 318 -22.73 -16.20 22.83
N SER A 319 -23.82 -16.74 22.26
CA SER A 319 -23.91 -17.24 20.87
C SER A 319 -25.32 -17.80 20.51
N GLU A 320 -26.40 -17.06 20.77
CA GLU A 320 -27.77 -17.35 20.30
C GLU A 320 -28.48 -16.04 19.89
N GLU A 321 -27.97 -15.32 18.87
CA GLU A 321 -28.69 -14.21 18.19
C GLU A 321 -28.52 -14.25 16.65
N GLU A 322 -28.73 -15.41 16.03
CA GLU A 322 -29.12 -15.48 14.61
C GLU A 322 -30.66 -15.37 14.47
N SER A 323 -31.28 -14.29 14.97
CA SER A 323 -32.71 -14.06 14.77
C SER A 323 -33.20 -12.61 14.96
N ASN A 324 -32.60 -11.64 14.26
CA ASN A 324 -33.25 -10.44 13.70
C ASN A 324 -32.20 -9.42 13.23
N SER A 325 -31.80 -9.48 11.96
CA SER A 325 -30.90 -8.48 11.35
C SER A 325 -31.60 -7.16 10.99
N ASN A 326 -32.39 -6.62 11.93
CA ASN A 326 -32.61 -5.19 12.08
C ASN A 326 -31.79 -4.76 13.31
N GLU A 327 -30.47 -4.73 13.13
CA GLU A 327 -29.54 -4.28 14.16
C GLU A 327 -29.85 -2.79 14.45
N TYR A 328 -30.52 -2.53 15.57
CA TYR A 328 -31.04 -1.20 15.91
C TYR A 328 -29.88 -0.25 16.26
N PHE A 329 -29.30 0.37 15.23
CA PHE A 329 -28.22 1.34 15.38
C PHE A 329 -28.71 2.64 16.01
N PHE A 330 -28.36 2.86 17.29
CA PHE A 330 -28.64 4.10 18.00
C PHE A 330 -27.69 5.22 17.56
N ALA A 331 -28.14 6.03 16.60
CA ALA A 331 -27.38 7.16 16.06
C ALA A 331 -27.24 8.37 17.02
N LYS A 332 -27.87 8.33 18.20
CA LYS A 332 -27.83 9.37 19.25
C LYS A 332 -27.90 8.69 20.64
N PHE A 333 -27.36 9.37 21.66
CA PHE A 333 -27.48 8.95 23.06
C PHE A 333 -28.94 8.88 23.53
N LEU A 334 -29.23 8.00 24.49
CA LEU A 334 -30.57 7.79 25.05
C LEU A 334 -30.71 8.59 26.35
N THR A 335 -30.99 9.89 26.23
CA THR A 335 -30.99 10.82 27.38
C THR A 335 -32.21 10.68 28.31
N SER A 336 -32.62 9.47 28.66
CA SER A 336 -33.64 9.21 29.66
C SER A 336 -33.03 9.20 31.07
N PRO A 337 -33.63 9.86 32.08
CA PRO A 337 -33.17 9.79 33.46
C PRO A 337 -33.03 8.36 33.99
N ASP A 338 -33.98 7.48 33.65
CA ASP A 338 -34.01 6.09 34.11
C ASP A 338 -32.94 5.20 33.46
N LEU A 339 -32.34 5.64 32.34
CA LEU A 339 -31.35 4.88 31.59
C LEU A 339 -29.90 5.28 31.89
N LEU A 340 -29.64 6.47 32.45
CA LEU A 340 -28.28 6.97 32.61
C LEU A 340 -27.40 6.05 33.49
N ASP A 341 -27.96 5.43 34.53
CA ASP A 341 -27.22 4.45 35.36
C ASP A 341 -26.84 3.19 34.56
N LEU A 342 -27.67 2.77 33.61
CA LEU A 342 -27.43 1.62 32.73
C LEU A 342 -26.45 1.99 31.60
N GLU A 343 -26.58 3.19 31.01
CA GLU A 343 -25.62 3.73 30.05
C GLU A 343 -24.23 3.86 30.69
N ILE A 344 -24.12 4.40 31.92
CA ILE A 344 -22.84 4.51 32.64
C ILE A 344 -22.26 3.14 33.00
N ALA A 345 -23.08 2.10 33.18
CA ALA A 345 -22.62 0.73 33.37
C ALA A 345 -22.05 0.10 32.08
N ASP A 346 -22.50 0.55 30.90
CA ASP A 346 -21.98 0.11 29.61
C ASP A 346 -20.60 0.68 29.28
N THR A 347 -19.71 -0.18 28.76
CA THR A 347 -18.31 0.21 28.52
C THR A 347 -18.11 0.95 27.19
N HIS A 348 -19.00 0.77 26.20
CA HIS A 348 -18.97 1.54 24.96
C HIS A 348 -19.42 2.99 25.21
N PHE A 349 -20.45 3.22 26.02
CA PHE A 349 -20.88 4.54 26.44
C PHE A 349 -19.79 5.28 27.23
N ARG A 350 -19.17 4.62 28.24
CA ARG A 350 -17.99 5.19 28.93
C ARG A 350 -16.88 5.59 27.96
N ARG A 351 -16.57 4.77 26.96
CA ARG A 351 -15.57 5.08 25.92
C ARG A 351 -15.96 6.25 25.04
N GLN A 352 -17.23 6.36 24.64
CA GLN A 352 -17.73 7.48 23.84
C GLN A 352 -17.61 8.80 24.62
N PHE A 353 -18.00 8.82 25.90
CA PHE A 353 -17.83 9.98 26.78
C PHE A 353 -16.35 10.37 26.96
N LEU A 354 -15.48 9.42 27.32
CA LEU A 354 -14.05 9.68 27.51
C LEU A 354 -13.39 10.18 26.20
N PHE A 355 -13.79 9.65 25.04
CA PHE A 355 -13.30 10.08 23.73
C PHE A 355 -13.79 11.50 23.35
N GLN A 356 -15.05 11.85 23.64
CA GLN A 356 -15.57 13.22 23.47
C GLN A 356 -14.77 14.20 24.34
N LEU A 357 -14.51 13.84 25.60
CA LEU A 357 -13.74 14.66 26.54
C LEU A 357 -12.28 14.84 26.07
N LEU A 358 -11.58 13.78 25.64
CA LEU A 358 -10.23 13.89 25.08
C LEU A 358 -10.20 14.76 23.81
N THR A 359 -11.18 14.61 22.92
CA THR A 359 -11.29 15.39 21.69
C THR A 359 -11.43 16.87 22.01
N LEU A 360 -12.29 17.25 22.96
CA LEU A 360 -12.46 18.64 23.37
C LEU A 360 -11.21 19.19 24.08
N LEU A 361 -10.64 18.46 25.02
CA LEU A 361 -9.43 18.90 25.75
C LEU A 361 -8.24 19.12 24.81
N ASN A 362 -8.03 18.22 23.84
CA ASN A 362 -6.98 18.36 22.82
C ASN A 362 -7.25 19.54 21.88
N HIS A 363 -8.52 19.80 21.53
CA HIS A 363 -8.91 20.99 20.77
C HIS A 363 -8.64 22.30 21.53
N LEU A 364 -8.92 22.33 22.84
CA LEU A 364 -8.69 23.51 23.69
C LEU A 364 -7.21 23.92 23.75
N LEU A 365 -6.26 22.97 23.69
CA LEU A 365 -4.83 23.26 23.66
C LEU A 365 -4.37 24.06 22.42
N ASN A 366 -5.18 24.14 21.35
CA ASN A 366 -4.91 25.02 20.21
C ASN A 366 -5.14 26.52 20.54
N PHE A 367 -5.77 26.84 21.67
CA PHE A 367 -6.14 28.20 22.07
C PHE A 367 -5.29 28.73 23.24
N THR A 368 -4.06 28.26 23.38
CA THR A 368 -3.07 28.85 24.31
C THR A 368 -2.41 30.09 23.71
N LYS A 369 -1.83 30.95 24.57
CA LYS A 369 -1.07 32.15 24.16
C LYS A 369 0.02 31.80 23.12
N THR A 370 0.77 30.72 23.37
CA THR A 370 1.82 30.22 22.47
C THR A 370 1.27 29.62 21.17
N ALA A 371 0.19 28.84 21.22
CA ALA A 371 -0.40 28.26 20.00
C ALA A 371 -0.93 29.35 19.06
N LYS A 372 -1.66 30.35 19.60
CA LYS A 372 -2.17 31.50 18.83
C LYS A 372 -1.05 32.32 18.16
N ALA A 373 0.14 32.41 18.77
CA ALA A 373 1.28 33.10 18.18
C ALA A 373 1.82 32.44 16.90
N THR A 374 1.52 31.16 16.66
CA THR A 374 1.94 30.44 15.44
C THR A 374 0.95 30.58 14.27
N TRP A 375 -0.14 31.33 14.42
CA TRP A 375 -1.16 31.52 13.39
C TRP A 375 -0.73 32.58 12.35
N TYR A 376 -0.01 32.12 11.32
CA TYR A 376 0.55 32.99 10.26
C TYR A 376 -0.46 33.75 9.38
N THR A 377 -1.77 33.48 9.45
CA THR A 377 -2.73 34.11 8.53
C THR A 377 -4.15 34.26 9.11
N ILE A 378 -4.71 35.48 9.03
CA ILE A 378 -6.05 35.86 9.54
C ILE A 378 -7.21 35.27 8.69
N ARG A 379 -6.90 34.56 7.59
CA ARG A 379 -7.88 34.18 6.54
C ARG A 379 -8.91 33.13 6.96
N ASN A 380 -8.67 32.34 8.02
CA ASN A 380 -9.64 31.32 8.48
C ASN A 380 -10.22 31.64 9.88
N ARG A 381 -10.77 32.85 10.02
CA ARG A 381 -11.28 33.44 11.28
C ARG A 381 -12.29 32.58 12.04
N SER A 382 -13.00 31.66 11.39
CA SER A 382 -14.01 30.80 12.03
C SER A 382 -13.43 29.58 12.77
N LEU A 383 -12.17 29.21 12.50
CA LEU A 383 -11.42 28.26 13.35
C LEU A 383 -10.78 28.94 14.57
N GLN A 384 -10.82 30.27 14.62
CA GLN A 384 -10.20 31.09 15.67
C GLN A 384 -11.26 31.40 16.74
N LEU A 385 -11.23 30.66 17.86
CA LEU A 385 -12.06 31.01 19.01
C LEU A 385 -11.51 32.28 19.69
N ASP A 386 -12.41 33.23 19.98
CA ASP A 386 -12.17 34.39 20.86
C ASP A 386 -12.14 33.98 22.36
N PHE A 387 -11.50 32.83 22.62
CA PHE A 387 -11.20 32.25 23.92
C PHE A 387 -9.70 31.96 23.97
N THR A 388 -9.02 32.25 25.07
CA THR A 388 -7.60 31.96 25.26
C THR A 388 -7.40 31.37 26.64
N LEU A 389 -6.78 30.19 26.74
CA LEU A 389 -6.46 29.58 28.03
C LEU A 389 -5.36 30.36 28.75
N ASP A 390 -5.58 30.63 30.04
CA ASP A 390 -4.54 31.09 30.96
C ASP A 390 -3.67 29.92 31.45
N ASP A 391 -2.47 30.22 31.96
CA ASP A 391 -1.43 29.20 32.18
C ASP A 391 -1.82 28.16 33.25
N SER A 392 -2.65 28.54 34.22
CA SER A 392 -3.27 27.64 35.20
C SER A 392 -4.35 26.72 34.59
N GLU A 393 -5.08 27.22 33.60
CA GLU A 393 -6.09 26.46 32.86
C GLU A 393 -5.43 25.46 31.89
N VAL A 394 -4.32 25.85 31.25
CA VAL A 394 -3.49 24.96 30.43
C VAL A 394 -3.00 23.76 31.26
N GLN A 395 -2.50 24.01 32.47
CA GLN A 395 -2.08 22.92 33.37
C GLN A 395 -3.27 22.01 33.72
N TRP A 396 -4.43 22.57 34.06
CA TRP A 396 -5.64 21.79 34.35
C TRP A 396 -6.08 20.93 33.16
N VAL A 397 -6.02 21.45 31.92
CA VAL A 397 -6.34 20.71 30.70
C VAL A 397 -5.35 19.55 30.49
N GLN A 398 -4.05 19.77 30.66
CA GLN A 398 -3.01 18.73 30.52
C GLN A 398 -3.14 17.62 31.59
N ASP A 399 -3.35 18.00 32.85
CA ASP A 399 -3.59 17.08 33.96
C ASP A 399 -4.85 16.23 33.71
N THR A 400 -5.91 16.85 33.20
CA THR A 400 -7.19 16.19 32.92
C THR A 400 -7.07 15.27 31.72
N LEU A 401 -6.40 15.68 30.64
CA LEU A 401 -6.10 14.82 29.49
C LEU A 401 -5.32 13.57 29.92
N THR A 402 -4.34 13.72 30.82
CA THR A 402 -3.58 12.59 31.39
C THR A 402 -4.49 11.64 32.20
N LYS A 403 -5.34 12.18 33.09
CA LYS A 403 -6.30 11.40 33.88
C LYS A 403 -7.29 10.63 33.02
N VAL A 404 -7.86 11.29 32.00
CA VAL A 404 -8.85 10.70 31.07
C VAL A 404 -8.21 9.65 30.16
N THR A 405 -6.98 9.88 29.70
CA THR A 405 -6.22 8.89 28.91
C THR A 405 -5.91 7.64 29.74
N GLU A 406 -5.49 7.80 30.99
CA GLU A 406 -5.22 6.66 31.87
C GLU A 406 -6.52 5.91 32.21
N GLU A 407 -7.62 6.60 32.50
CA GLU A 407 -8.94 5.97 32.71
C GLU A 407 -9.36 5.15 31.48
N LEU A 408 -9.18 5.70 30.27
CA LEU A 408 -9.48 5.00 29.02
C LEU A 408 -8.66 3.70 28.86
N ARG A 409 -7.39 3.70 29.27
CA ARG A 409 -6.51 2.52 29.27
C ARG A 409 -6.99 1.41 30.21
N GLN A 410 -7.76 1.76 31.25
CA GLN A 410 -8.31 0.79 32.21
C GLN A 410 -9.64 0.17 31.75
N THR A 411 -10.33 0.72 30.75
CA THR A 411 -11.60 0.16 30.23
C THR A 411 -11.41 -1.20 29.53
N THR A 412 -12.28 -2.17 29.79
CA THR A 412 -12.27 -3.45 29.07
C THR A 412 -13.20 -3.45 27.85
N PRO A 413 -12.98 -4.31 26.83
CA PRO A 413 -11.77 -5.10 26.54
C PRO A 413 -10.69 -4.26 25.83
N ASN A 414 -9.41 -4.60 26.02
CA ASN A 414 -8.26 -4.01 25.30
C ASN A 414 -8.05 -2.48 25.46
N GLY A 415 -8.39 -1.89 26.62
CA GLY A 415 -8.32 -0.43 26.85
C GLY A 415 -6.99 0.23 26.50
N ARG A 416 -5.84 -0.42 26.75
CA ARG A 416 -4.51 0.10 26.36
C ARG A 416 -4.43 0.34 24.85
N THR A 417 -4.69 -0.69 24.04
CA THR A 417 -4.68 -0.61 22.58
C THR A 417 -5.71 0.40 22.05
N PHE A 418 -6.87 0.51 22.70
CA PHE A 418 -7.87 1.53 22.35
C PHE A 418 -7.35 2.95 22.61
N ALA A 419 -6.75 3.21 23.78
CA ALA A 419 -6.17 4.50 24.11
C ALA A 419 -4.99 4.87 23.19
N ASP A 420 -4.09 3.92 22.91
CA ASP A 420 -2.96 4.13 21.98
C ASP A 420 -3.50 4.49 20.56
N THR A 421 -4.59 3.85 20.13
CA THR A 421 -5.29 4.17 18.88
C THR A 421 -5.91 5.57 18.91
N VAL A 422 -6.54 5.97 20.03
CA VAL A 422 -7.09 7.32 20.22
C VAL A 422 -5.99 8.38 20.19
N SER A 423 -4.83 8.14 20.79
CA SER A 423 -3.68 9.06 20.71
C SER A 423 -3.23 9.29 19.26
N VAL A 424 -3.15 8.22 18.44
CA VAL A 424 -2.82 8.33 17.01
C VAL A 424 -3.91 9.08 16.22
N ILE A 425 -5.19 8.92 16.57
CA ILE A 425 -6.30 9.66 15.96
C ILE A 425 -6.19 11.16 16.30
N LEU A 426 -5.95 11.52 17.56
CA LEU A 426 -5.82 12.92 17.99
C LEU A 426 -4.58 13.61 17.38
N GLU A 427 -3.49 12.86 17.16
CA GLU A 427 -2.33 13.37 16.41
C GLU A 427 -2.65 13.63 14.93
N ARG A 428 -3.43 12.75 14.28
CA ARG A 428 -3.90 12.97 12.91
C ARG A 428 -4.83 14.18 12.82
N GLU A 429 -5.73 14.36 13.79
CA GLU A 429 -6.62 15.51 13.86
C GLU A 429 -5.83 16.83 13.98
N ARG A 430 -4.76 16.86 14.79
CA ARG A 430 -3.84 18.01 14.87
C ARG A 430 -3.24 18.36 13.49
N ASN A 431 -2.83 17.36 12.72
CA ASN A 431 -2.29 17.56 11.37
C ASN A 431 -3.38 18.03 10.38
N TRP A 432 -4.61 17.53 10.51
CA TRP A 432 -5.77 17.93 9.71
C TRP A 432 -6.20 19.38 9.98
N VAL A 433 -6.26 19.78 11.25
CA VAL A 433 -6.51 21.18 11.66
C VAL A 433 -5.41 22.10 11.15
N LYS A 434 -4.13 21.69 11.22
CA LYS A 434 -3.02 22.45 10.64
C LYS A 434 -3.22 22.66 9.12
N TRP A 435 -3.52 21.61 8.38
CA TRP A 435 -3.75 21.69 6.93
C TRP A 435 -4.96 22.59 6.58
N LYS A 436 -6.03 22.59 7.38
CA LYS A 436 -7.15 23.54 7.25
C LYS A 436 -6.78 25.00 7.55
N ASN A 437 -5.87 25.23 8.50
CA ASN A 437 -5.33 26.56 8.78
C ASN A 437 -4.44 27.07 7.63
N GLU A 438 -3.76 26.15 6.92
CA GLU A 438 -3.03 26.40 5.67
C GLU A 438 -3.93 26.55 4.43
N LEU A 439 -5.25 26.72 4.63
CA LEU A 439 -6.29 26.88 3.60
C LEU A 439 -6.47 25.67 2.67
N CYS A 440 -6.24 24.46 3.18
CA CYS A 440 -6.45 23.21 2.46
C CYS A 440 -5.68 23.14 1.14
N THR A 441 -4.35 23.28 1.22
CA THR A 441 -3.44 23.11 0.08
C THR A 441 -3.73 21.81 -0.65
N PRO A 442 -3.81 21.80 -2.00
CA PRO A 442 -4.12 20.58 -2.75
C PRO A 442 -3.18 19.42 -2.38
N PHE A 443 -3.75 18.23 -2.18
CA PHE A 443 -2.96 17.01 -1.96
C PHE A 443 -2.22 16.57 -3.23
N ASP A 444 -2.75 16.94 -4.39
CA ASP A 444 -2.16 16.65 -5.69
C ASP A 444 -0.93 17.52 -5.91
N ARG A 445 0.20 16.88 -6.24
CA ARG A 445 1.37 17.59 -6.77
C ARG A 445 0.98 18.16 -8.14
N GLU A 446 1.42 19.39 -8.43
CA GLU A 446 1.17 20.00 -9.74
C GLU A 446 1.60 19.04 -10.88
N PRO A 447 0.78 18.88 -11.93
CA PRO A 447 1.16 18.08 -13.09
C PRO A 447 2.48 18.55 -13.66
N TRP A 448 3.39 17.62 -13.96
CA TRP A 448 4.69 17.95 -14.52
C TRP A 448 4.54 18.71 -15.84
N PHE A 449 5.18 19.88 -15.93
CA PHE A 449 5.23 20.71 -17.13
C PHE A 449 6.67 21.17 -17.40
N GLN A 450 6.96 21.45 -18.66
CA GLN A 450 8.19 22.11 -19.10
C GLN A 450 7.81 23.31 -19.97
N GLU A 451 8.55 24.41 -19.87
CA GLU A 451 8.38 25.51 -20.82
C GLU A 451 9.18 25.23 -22.09
N VAL A 452 8.47 25.22 -23.22
CA VAL A 452 9.02 25.15 -24.58
C VAL A 452 8.41 26.32 -25.35
N ASP A 453 9.26 27.16 -25.96
CA ASP A 453 8.86 28.37 -26.69
C ASP A 453 7.88 29.30 -25.96
N GLY A 454 8.00 29.38 -24.63
CA GLY A 454 7.16 30.23 -23.78
C GLY A 454 5.76 29.67 -23.48
N GLN A 455 5.46 28.43 -23.88
CA GLN A 455 4.25 27.71 -23.50
C GLN A 455 4.56 26.58 -22.52
N LYS A 456 3.71 26.40 -21.51
CA LYS A 456 3.80 25.27 -20.58
C LYS A 456 3.21 24.02 -21.23
N VAL A 457 4.08 23.13 -21.70
CA VAL A 457 3.70 21.85 -22.30
C VAL A 457 3.81 20.71 -21.28
N GLY A 458 2.86 19.76 -21.35
CA GLY A 458 2.87 18.58 -20.48
C GLY A 458 3.94 17.57 -20.88
N PHE A 459 4.21 16.59 -20.00
CA PHE A 459 5.23 15.55 -20.21
C PHE A 459 5.19 14.88 -21.59
N PHE A 460 4.01 14.65 -22.14
CA PHE A 460 3.87 13.99 -23.44
C PHE A 460 4.35 14.88 -24.60
N GLU A 461 4.03 16.17 -24.61
CA GLU A 461 4.48 17.10 -25.65
C GLU A 461 5.95 17.46 -25.49
N ALA A 462 6.40 17.77 -24.27
CA ALA A 462 7.81 18.07 -23.98
C ALA A 462 8.77 16.93 -24.39
N THR A 463 8.30 15.68 -24.35
CA THR A 463 9.09 14.50 -24.75
C THR A 463 8.80 14.02 -26.18
N LYS A 464 7.99 14.74 -26.97
CA LYS A 464 7.57 14.30 -28.31
C LYS A 464 8.78 14.03 -29.22
N ASP A 465 9.69 15.00 -29.36
CA ASP A 465 10.84 14.89 -30.26
C ASP A 465 11.81 13.79 -29.82
N ILE A 466 12.02 13.65 -28.51
CA ILE A 466 12.83 12.57 -27.92
C ILE A 466 12.19 11.20 -28.22
N ARG A 467 10.87 11.08 -28.16
CA ARG A 467 10.15 9.84 -28.48
C ARG A 467 10.11 9.56 -29.99
N GLU A 468 10.08 10.58 -30.84
CA GLU A 468 10.27 10.42 -32.29
C GLU A 468 11.71 10.02 -32.63
N GLN A 469 12.70 10.54 -31.91
CA GLN A 469 14.11 10.14 -32.04
C GLN A 469 14.33 8.70 -31.58
N MET A 470 13.72 8.28 -30.46
CA MET A 470 13.74 6.88 -29.99
C MET A 470 12.93 5.90 -30.86
N ARG A 471 12.06 6.40 -31.75
CA ARG A 471 11.37 5.59 -32.77
C ARG A 471 12.18 5.38 -34.04
N LYS A 472 13.22 6.18 -34.28
CA LYS A 472 14.17 5.93 -35.38
C LYS A 472 15.08 4.77 -34.95
N PRO A 473 15.34 3.78 -35.81
CA PRO A 473 16.32 2.75 -35.50
C PRO A 473 17.69 3.41 -35.24
N PRO A 474 18.48 2.92 -34.28
CA PRO A 474 19.81 3.45 -34.05
C PRO A 474 20.66 3.29 -35.32
N PRO A 475 21.66 4.17 -35.55
CA PRO A 475 22.61 3.98 -36.65
C PRO A 475 23.29 2.61 -36.51
N GLU A 476 23.59 1.97 -37.66
CA GLU A 476 24.16 0.63 -37.65
C GLU A 476 25.41 0.56 -36.78
N TRP A 477 25.47 -0.49 -35.96
CA TRP A 477 26.52 -0.63 -34.97
C TRP A 477 27.86 -0.91 -35.68
N LYS A 478 28.80 0.02 -35.53
CA LYS A 478 30.10 0.04 -36.25
C LYS A 478 30.89 -1.28 -36.15
N TRP A 479 30.72 -2.02 -35.05
CA TRP A 479 31.56 -3.15 -34.69
C TRP A 479 30.77 -4.46 -34.75
N ARG A 480 30.90 -5.23 -35.84
CA ARG A 480 30.10 -6.44 -36.12
C ARG A 480 30.00 -7.42 -34.95
N MET A 481 31.05 -7.53 -34.13
CA MET A 481 31.11 -8.43 -32.97
C MET A 481 30.78 -7.75 -31.63
N GLY A 482 30.05 -6.63 -31.65
CA GLY A 482 29.60 -5.91 -30.45
C GLY A 482 30.64 -4.92 -29.88
N THR A 483 31.94 -5.18 -30.00
CA THR A 483 33.00 -4.22 -29.62
C THR A 483 34.11 -4.14 -30.67
N GLU A 484 34.87 -3.04 -30.66
CA GLU A 484 36.04 -2.83 -31.53
C GLU A 484 37.03 -3.99 -31.40
N ALA A 485 37.43 -4.33 -30.16
CA ALA A 485 38.36 -5.42 -29.89
C ALA A 485 37.85 -6.80 -30.32
N LEU A 486 36.56 -7.13 -30.12
CA LEU A 486 36.01 -8.40 -30.59
C LEU A 486 35.92 -8.46 -32.11
N THR A 487 35.67 -7.32 -32.78
CA THR A 487 35.61 -7.25 -34.24
C THR A 487 37.02 -7.35 -34.83
N GLU A 488 38.01 -6.68 -34.22
CA GLU A 488 39.44 -6.82 -34.53
C GLU A 488 39.87 -8.30 -34.43
N ILE A 489 39.61 -8.97 -33.28
CA ILE A 489 39.96 -10.38 -33.06
C ILE A 489 39.28 -11.32 -34.08
N TRP A 490 38.02 -11.07 -34.44
CA TRP A 490 37.30 -11.90 -35.40
C TRP A 490 37.80 -11.69 -36.84
N ASP A 491 38.10 -10.44 -37.21
CA ASP A 491 38.70 -10.08 -38.49
C ASP A 491 40.20 -10.50 -38.58
N MET A 492 40.85 -10.97 -37.49
CA MET A 492 42.18 -11.62 -37.54
C MET A 492 42.18 -12.99 -38.25
N GLY A 493 41.02 -13.60 -38.50
CA GLY A 493 40.87 -14.64 -39.52
C GLY A 493 41.33 -16.07 -39.19
N TYR A 494 41.80 -16.36 -37.97
CA TYR A 494 42.17 -17.72 -37.55
C TYR A 494 40.95 -18.66 -37.53
N THR A 495 40.74 -19.38 -38.63
CA THR A 495 39.56 -20.22 -38.85
C THR A 495 39.91 -21.63 -39.30
N ASN A 496 41.10 -21.84 -39.85
CA ASN A 496 41.52 -23.07 -40.51
C ASN A 496 42.84 -23.61 -39.91
N LEU A 497 43.10 -24.91 -40.12
CA LEU A 497 44.34 -25.55 -39.65
C LEU A 497 45.60 -25.02 -40.34
N GLU A 498 45.44 -24.39 -41.50
CA GLU A 498 46.52 -23.77 -42.29
C GLU A 498 47.03 -22.46 -41.65
N ASP A 499 46.18 -21.75 -40.90
CA ASP A 499 46.53 -20.50 -40.20
C ASP A 499 47.54 -20.74 -39.05
N LEU A 500 47.74 -22.02 -38.67
CA LEU A 500 48.72 -22.46 -37.68
C LEU A 500 50.11 -22.75 -38.28
N GLN A 501 50.26 -22.76 -39.61
CA GLN A 501 51.55 -23.06 -40.26
C GLN A 501 52.58 -21.93 -40.13
N ASN A 502 52.12 -20.69 -39.92
CA ASN A 502 52.96 -19.56 -39.50
C ASN A 502 52.55 -19.14 -38.08
N PRO A 503 52.99 -19.85 -37.02
CA PRO A 503 52.68 -19.47 -35.66
C PRO A 503 53.20 -18.05 -35.40
N PHE A 504 52.32 -17.20 -34.85
CA PHE A 504 52.66 -15.85 -34.41
C PHE A 504 53.91 -15.90 -33.52
N GLN A 505 55.06 -15.45 -34.04
CA GLN A 505 56.27 -15.38 -33.24
C GLN A 505 56.11 -14.23 -32.24
N PRO A 506 56.02 -14.48 -30.93
CA PRO A 506 56.07 -13.41 -29.96
C PRO A 506 57.47 -12.77 -30.05
N GLY A 507 57.51 -11.47 -30.32
CA GLY A 507 58.77 -10.71 -30.34
C GLY A 507 59.51 -10.80 -29.00
N ASP A 508 60.80 -10.47 -28.99
CA ASP A 508 61.61 -10.56 -27.77
C ASP A 508 60.99 -9.68 -26.66
N VAL A 509 60.96 -10.20 -25.43
CA VAL A 509 60.47 -9.52 -24.21
C VAL A 509 61.11 -8.13 -24.08
N LYS A 510 62.37 -8.00 -24.53
CA LYS A 510 63.15 -6.75 -24.56
C LYS A 510 62.51 -5.64 -25.41
N ASP A 511 61.87 -5.97 -26.53
CA ASP A 511 61.18 -5.00 -27.39
C ASP A 511 59.87 -4.50 -26.77
N PHE A 512 59.16 -5.36 -26.04
CA PHE A 512 57.98 -4.95 -25.29
C PHE A 512 58.34 -4.04 -24.10
N VAL A 513 59.41 -4.35 -23.36
CA VAL A 513 59.94 -3.46 -22.30
C VAL A 513 60.32 -2.08 -22.86
N LYS A 514 60.91 -2.03 -24.06
CA LYS A 514 61.21 -0.76 -24.74
C LYS A 514 59.95 0.06 -25.05
N LYS A 515 58.85 -0.58 -25.46
CA LYS A 515 57.55 0.09 -25.68
C LYS A 515 56.89 0.57 -24.38
N ILE A 516 56.96 -0.21 -23.31
CA ILE A 516 56.49 0.17 -21.97
C ILE A 516 57.19 1.47 -21.53
N LYS A 517 58.51 1.54 -21.65
CA LYS A 517 59.31 2.75 -21.33
C LYS A 517 58.96 3.96 -22.21
N GLN A 518 58.53 3.75 -23.46
CA GLN A 518 58.08 4.82 -24.35
C GLN A 518 56.71 5.39 -23.91
N GLU A 519 55.76 4.55 -23.47
CA GLU A 519 54.49 5.04 -22.94
C GLU A 519 54.68 5.75 -21.58
N ASP A 520 55.56 5.24 -20.70
CA ASP A 520 55.92 5.94 -19.45
C ASP A 520 56.54 7.32 -19.69
N ALA A 521 57.41 7.44 -20.71
CA ALA A 521 57.95 8.74 -21.12
C ALA A 521 56.86 9.70 -21.63
N ARG A 522 55.84 9.21 -22.35
CA ARG A 522 54.69 10.01 -22.79
C ARG A 522 53.82 10.47 -21.62
N ILE A 523 53.52 9.57 -20.67
CA ILE A 523 52.76 9.88 -19.45
C ILE A 523 53.50 10.96 -18.65
N SER A 524 54.81 10.81 -18.44
CA SER A 524 55.65 11.78 -17.73
C SER A 524 55.66 13.14 -18.43
N LEU A 525 55.83 13.18 -19.76
CA LEU A 525 55.80 14.41 -20.54
C LEU A 525 54.43 15.10 -20.49
N ARG A 526 53.32 14.34 -20.52
CA ARG A 526 51.95 14.89 -20.40
C ARG A 526 51.72 15.48 -19.00
N LYS A 527 52.11 14.78 -17.93
CA LYS A 527 52.06 15.29 -16.54
C LYS A 527 52.86 16.59 -16.40
N GLN A 528 54.11 16.64 -16.91
CA GLN A 528 54.92 17.85 -16.88
C GLN A 528 54.33 19.02 -17.68
N LYS A 529 53.63 18.76 -18.81
CA LYS A 529 52.89 19.79 -19.55
C LYS A 529 51.70 20.33 -18.75
N LEU A 530 50.92 19.46 -18.10
CA LEU A 530 49.80 19.87 -17.26
C LEU A 530 50.27 20.73 -16.07
N ASP A 531 51.37 20.36 -15.41
CA ASP A 531 51.95 21.16 -14.32
C ASP A 531 52.44 22.54 -14.80
N LYS A 532 53.05 22.61 -15.99
CA LYS A 532 53.44 23.88 -16.63
C LYS A 532 52.22 24.74 -16.98
N MET A 533 51.12 24.15 -17.43
CA MET A 533 49.88 24.88 -17.70
C MET A 533 49.20 25.35 -16.40
N ALA A 534 49.18 24.52 -15.35
CA ALA A 534 48.62 24.86 -14.04
C ALA A 534 49.41 25.97 -13.33
N THR A 535 50.74 25.96 -13.40
CA THR A 535 51.59 27.04 -12.86
C THR A 535 51.43 28.35 -13.65
N LEU A 536 51.29 28.28 -14.97
CA LEU A 536 51.05 29.46 -15.82
C LEU A 536 49.62 30.02 -15.68
N ALA A 537 48.63 29.18 -15.38
CA ALA A 537 47.29 29.61 -14.99
C ALA A 537 47.30 30.31 -13.62
N LYS A 538 48.03 29.77 -12.62
CA LYS A 538 48.21 30.40 -11.31
C LYS A 538 48.94 31.75 -11.40
N SER A 539 49.97 31.88 -12.23
CA SER A 539 50.66 33.17 -12.41
C SER A 539 49.80 34.20 -13.14
N ARG A 540 48.99 33.80 -14.14
CA ARG A 540 47.98 34.67 -14.77
C ARG A 540 46.91 35.13 -13.78
N ALA A 541 46.41 34.24 -12.92
CA ALA A 541 45.46 34.59 -11.87
C ALA A 541 46.06 35.60 -10.85
N ALA A 542 47.32 35.39 -10.45
CA ALA A 542 48.04 36.32 -9.57
C ALA A 542 48.29 37.69 -10.24
N ALA A 543 48.60 37.72 -11.54
CA ALA A 543 48.74 38.97 -12.29
C ALA A 543 47.42 39.75 -12.39
N ALA A 544 46.30 39.07 -12.64
CA ALA A 544 44.96 39.67 -12.63
C ALA A 544 44.56 40.21 -11.24
N ALA A 545 44.96 39.52 -10.16
CA ALA A 545 44.74 39.95 -8.78
C ALA A 545 45.64 41.12 -8.34
N ASN A 546 46.76 41.39 -9.04
CA ASN A 546 47.62 42.55 -8.78
C ASN A 546 47.21 43.78 -9.61
N LEU A 547 46.69 43.61 -10.83
CA LEU A 547 46.12 44.71 -11.63
C LEU A 547 44.91 45.37 -10.94
N THR A 548 44.21 44.64 -10.08
CA THR A 548 43.05 45.12 -9.30
C THR A 548 43.41 45.80 -7.97
N LYS A 549 44.69 45.89 -7.59
CA LYS A 549 45.13 46.46 -6.30
C LYS A 549 45.73 47.88 -6.36
N ASN A 550 46.06 48.40 -7.53
CA ASN A 550 46.76 49.68 -7.70
C ASN A 550 45.90 50.78 -8.36
N ALA A 551 44.66 50.98 -7.90
CA ALA A 551 43.84 52.13 -8.30
C ALA A 551 42.93 52.62 -7.15
N ALA A 552 43.19 53.84 -6.67
CA ALA A 552 42.39 54.58 -5.69
C ALA A 552 42.76 56.09 -5.79
N PRO A 553 42.03 57.03 -5.15
CA PRO A 553 40.63 57.38 -5.44
C PRO A 553 40.43 58.91 -5.58
N ASN A 554 39.35 59.39 -6.24
CA ASN A 554 38.69 60.68 -5.94
C ASN A 554 37.41 60.92 -6.79
N PRO A 555 36.54 61.91 -6.46
CA PRO A 555 35.09 61.81 -6.72
C PRO A 555 34.55 62.87 -7.73
N PRO A 556 33.23 63.23 -7.74
CA PRO A 556 32.37 63.23 -8.93
C PRO A 556 32.36 64.57 -9.71
N PRO A 557 31.66 64.63 -10.88
CA PRO A 557 30.37 65.35 -10.85
C PRO A 557 29.27 64.81 -11.80
N SER A 558 28.08 65.38 -11.62
CA SER A 558 26.85 65.26 -12.42
C SER A 558 26.91 66.08 -13.74
N ILE A 559 25.74 66.23 -14.41
CA ILE A 559 25.42 67.09 -15.58
C ILE A 559 25.61 66.33 -16.92
N VAL A 560 24.56 65.78 -17.57
CA VAL A 560 23.37 66.39 -18.27
C VAL A 560 23.67 66.69 -19.75
N VAL A 561 22.60 66.62 -20.57
CA VAL A 561 22.48 66.88 -22.01
C VAL A 561 22.69 65.67 -22.95
N SER A 562 21.56 65.37 -23.57
CA SER A 562 21.20 64.51 -24.69
C SER A 562 21.96 64.69 -26.02
N SER A 563 21.84 63.62 -26.82
CA SER A 563 21.55 63.57 -28.27
C SER A 563 22.61 63.96 -29.32
N ASP A 564 22.80 62.99 -30.24
CA ASP A 564 23.21 63.12 -31.65
C ASP A 564 24.66 63.56 -31.98
N PRO A 565 25.14 63.37 -33.23
CA PRO A 565 24.57 62.63 -34.37
C PRO A 565 25.51 61.59 -35.06
N SER A 566 24.90 60.67 -35.81
CA SER A 566 25.21 60.18 -37.18
C SER A 566 26.63 59.77 -37.68
N PRO A 567 26.73 58.89 -38.71
CA PRO A 567 27.98 58.22 -39.12
C PRO A 567 28.66 58.83 -40.37
N PRO A 568 29.85 58.30 -40.73
CA PRO A 568 30.04 57.70 -42.07
C PRO A 568 30.93 56.42 -42.02
N SER A 569 31.14 55.58 -43.03
CA SER A 569 30.50 55.10 -44.28
C SER A 569 31.62 54.35 -45.09
N LYS A 570 31.27 53.58 -46.16
CA LYS A 570 32.15 52.88 -47.15
C LYS A 570 32.75 51.52 -46.72
N LEU A 571 32.75 50.43 -47.51
CA LEU A 571 32.21 50.04 -48.86
C LEU A 571 31.55 48.62 -48.74
N GLU A 572 30.37 48.28 -49.28
CA GLU A 572 29.97 47.98 -50.70
C GLU A 572 30.74 46.82 -51.37
N MET A 573 30.20 45.88 -52.18
CA MET A 573 28.85 45.34 -52.61
C MET A 573 29.15 44.15 -53.60
N PRO A 574 28.23 43.45 -54.34
CA PRO A 574 26.74 43.36 -54.40
C PRO A 574 26.18 41.93 -54.07
N THR A 575 24.89 41.59 -53.81
CA THR A 575 23.54 41.85 -54.39
C THR A 575 23.29 41.21 -55.78
N PRO A 576 22.09 40.64 -56.12
CA PRO A 576 20.73 41.23 -56.07
C PRO A 576 19.66 40.43 -55.26
N ARG A 577 18.43 40.85 -54.86
CA ARG A 577 17.44 41.95 -55.09
C ARG A 577 16.08 41.27 -55.45
N ILE A 578 14.90 41.61 -54.92
CA ILE A 578 14.01 42.76 -55.23
C ILE A 578 12.86 42.88 -54.17
N GLU A 579 12.37 44.11 -53.92
CA GLU A 579 11.24 44.51 -53.00
C GLU A 579 9.93 44.81 -53.81
N PRO A 580 8.95 45.74 -53.52
CA PRO A 580 8.61 46.58 -52.33
C PRO A 580 7.11 46.87 -51.96
N ALA A 581 6.87 47.18 -50.66
CA ALA A 581 6.07 48.28 -50.02
C ALA A 581 4.60 48.64 -50.48
N PRO A 582 3.89 49.72 -50.01
CA PRO A 582 4.06 50.63 -48.84
C PRO A 582 2.78 51.08 -48.03
N GLY A 583 2.97 51.69 -46.84
CA GLY A 583 2.23 52.87 -46.28
C GLY A 583 0.94 52.67 -45.41
N THR A 584 0.38 53.63 -44.63
CA THR A 584 0.81 54.66 -43.63
C THR A 584 -0.36 55.63 -43.31
N LEU A 585 -0.43 56.19 -42.08
CA LEU A 585 -1.19 57.38 -41.54
C LEU A 585 -2.14 57.01 -40.34
N ALA A 586 -2.46 57.82 -39.31
CA ALA A 586 -1.84 58.91 -38.53
C ALA A 586 -2.85 59.48 -37.46
N ALA A 587 -2.50 59.44 -36.15
CA ALA A 587 -2.78 60.42 -35.04
C ALA A 587 -4.25 60.85 -34.65
N PRO A 588 -4.55 61.52 -33.49
CA PRO A 588 -3.68 62.12 -32.45
C PRO A 588 -4.07 62.04 -30.91
N ARG A 589 -3.06 62.28 -30.05
CA ARG A 589 -3.00 62.93 -28.69
C ARG A 589 -3.77 62.43 -27.40
N PRO A 590 -3.21 62.65 -26.17
CA PRO A 590 -3.78 62.18 -24.88
C PRO A 590 -4.02 63.26 -23.78
N VAL A 591 -4.96 63.04 -22.81
CA VAL A 591 -4.92 63.64 -21.44
C VAL A 591 -5.72 62.81 -20.39
N SER A 592 -5.13 62.61 -19.19
CA SER A 592 -5.70 62.42 -17.82
C SER A 592 -6.95 61.56 -17.52
N GLY A 593 -6.86 60.67 -16.50
CA GLY A 593 -8.04 60.14 -15.79
C GLY A 593 -7.80 59.01 -14.76
N ILE A 594 -7.60 59.37 -13.49
CA ILE A 594 -7.71 58.58 -12.24
C ILE A 594 -8.87 57.56 -12.30
N GLY A 595 -8.86 56.32 -11.79
CA GLY A 595 -8.17 55.74 -10.62
C GLY A 595 -9.22 55.28 -9.57
N ASN A 596 -8.96 54.15 -8.88
CA ASN A 596 -9.79 53.46 -7.88
C ASN A 596 -11.05 52.68 -8.34
N SER A 597 -11.00 51.37 -8.13
CA SER A 597 -12.16 50.46 -8.10
C SER A 597 -13.00 50.68 -6.84
N PRO A 598 -14.35 50.79 -6.94
CA PRO A 598 -15.24 50.78 -5.77
C PRO A 598 -15.80 49.39 -5.48
N ILE A 599 -16.23 49.21 -4.23
CA ILE A 599 -16.76 47.96 -3.65
C ILE A 599 -18.25 47.76 -4.03
N HIS A 600 -18.63 46.49 -4.09
CA HIS A 600 -19.98 45.88 -4.18
C HIS A 600 -21.13 46.65 -3.45
N PRO A 601 -22.35 46.64 -4.02
CA PRO A 601 -23.59 46.86 -3.26
C PRO A 601 -24.59 45.69 -3.37
N SER A 602 -25.32 45.46 -2.28
CA SER A 602 -26.37 44.43 -2.11
C SER A 602 -27.79 45.00 -2.35
N LEU A 603 -28.83 44.18 -2.06
CA LEU A 603 -30.27 44.46 -2.23
C LEU A 603 -30.80 45.79 -1.59
N PRO A 604 -31.97 46.31 -2.01
CA PRO A 604 -32.34 47.74 -1.91
C PRO A 604 -33.07 48.21 -0.61
N PRO A 605 -33.31 49.54 -0.41
CA PRO A 605 -33.53 50.14 0.91
C PRO A 605 -34.91 50.80 1.16
N LYS A 606 -35.12 51.32 2.40
CA LYS A 606 -36.05 52.42 2.76
C LYS A 606 -35.41 53.36 3.84
N PRO A 607 -35.90 54.60 4.07
CA PRO A 607 -35.00 55.76 4.21
C PRO A 607 -35.09 56.60 5.52
N GLY A 608 -34.08 57.47 5.75
CA GLY A 608 -34.09 58.57 6.74
C GLY A 608 -32.75 59.36 6.80
N SER A 609 -32.78 60.68 6.58
CA SER A 609 -31.63 61.61 6.40
C SER A 609 -31.35 62.49 7.66
N PRO A 610 -30.45 63.53 7.69
CA PRO A 610 -29.39 64.00 6.76
C PRO A 610 -28.05 64.55 7.41
N SER A 611 -27.14 65.09 6.56
CA SER A 611 -26.16 66.22 6.80
C SER A 611 -24.79 65.95 7.50
N LYS A 612 -23.61 65.98 6.84
CA LYS A 612 -22.75 67.10 6.29
C LYS A 612 -22.02 67.96 7.38
N LEU A 613 -20.76 68.46 7.25
CA LEU A 613 -19.59 68.32 6.31
C LEU A 613 -18.42 69.22 6.84
N ALA A 614 -17.12 68.86 6.79
CA ALA A 614 -15.95 69.79 6.65
C ALA A 614 -14.53 69.12 6.69
N SER A 615 -13.55 69.75 6.03
CA SER A 615 -12.09 69.46 5.94
C SER A 615 -11.27 70.31 6.97
N SER A 616 -9.92 70.36 7.09
CA SER A 616 -8.79 70.13 6.17
C SER A 616 -7.41 69.90 6.86
N SER A 617 -6.36 69.68 6.04
CA SER A 617 -4.90 69.68 6.32
C SER A 617 -4.35 71.04 6.86
N GLN A 618 -3.08 71.27 7.26
CA GLN A 618 -1.74 70.62 7.12
C GLN A 618 -0.74 71.30 8.11
N GLU A 619 0.37 70.69 8.58
CA GLU A 619 1.73 71.31 8.76
C GLU A 619 2.78 70.42 9.46
N SER A 620 4.03 70.91 9.65
CA SER A 620 5.24 70.12 9.96
C SER A 620 6.35 70.89 10.74
N VAL A 621 7.36 70.14 11.26
CA VAL A 621 8.77 70.54 11.56
C VAL A 621 9.23 70.72 13.04
N LYS A 622 10.44 70.17 13.30
CA LYS A 622 11.54 70.53 14.26
C LYS A 622 11.86 69.63 15.47
N ILE A 623 13.08 69.84 15.99
CA ILE A 623 14.03 68.88 16.61
C ILE A 623 14.36 69.31 18.06
N VAL A 624 14.70 68.35 18.96
CA VAL A 624 15.87 68.35 19.90
C VAL A 624 15.70 67.26 21.00
N SER A 625 16.81 66.59 21.36
CA SER A 625 16.94 65.56 22.43
C SER A 625 17.16 66.18 23.83
N PRO A 626 16.93 65.46 24.95
CA PRO A 626 18.02 64.65 25.55
C PRO A 626 17.58 63.37 26.33
N ALA A 627 18.56 62.61 26.86
CA ALA A 627 18.41 61.32 27.56
C ALA A 627 18.34 61.42 29.11
N PRO A 628 18.11 60.30 29.83
CA PRO A 628 19.13 59.84 30.79
C PRO A 628 19.36 58.31 30.88
N ASN A 629 20.46 57.92 31.55
CA ASN A 629 21.00 56.56 31.73
C ASN A 629 20.30 55.70 32.81
N VAL A 630 20.27 54.36 32.62
CA VAL A 630 20.53 53.33 33.67
C VAL A 630 21.30 52.15 33.04
N ALA A 631 22.17 51.48 33.79
CA ALA A 631 23.17 50.51 33.30
C ALA A 631 22.67 49.04 33.20
N PRO A 632 23.33 48.18 32.38
CA PRO A 632 23.12 46.74 32.36
C PRO A 632 24.09 45.97 33.28
N VAL A 633 23.58 44.92 33.95
CA VAL A 633 24.31 43.97 34.82
C VAL A 633 23.99 42.52 34.35
N PRO A 634 24.92 41.55 34.44
CA PRO A 634 24.91 40.35 33.56
C PRO A 634 24.44 39.05 34.23
N PRO A 635 24.16 38.01 33.41
CA PRO A 635 24.23 36.60 33.83
C PRO A 635 25.06 35.73 32.83
N PRO A 636 25.39 34.46 33.13
CA PRO A 636 26.44 34.10 34.08
C PRO A 636 27.53 33.17 33.48
N VAL A 637 28.58 32.94 34.26
CA VAL A 637 29.81 32.19 33.90
C VAL A 637 29.63 30.67 33.96
N SER A 638 30.30 29.92 33.07
CA SER A 638 30.73 28.53 33.36
C SER A 638 32.00 28.11 32.60
N THR A 639 32.91 27.45 33.33
CA THR A 639 34.15 26.73 32.92
C THR A 639 34.54 25.79 34.07
N PRO A 640 35.37 24.73 33.91
CA PRO A 640 35.76 23.99 32.69
C PRO A 640 35.84 22.43 32.83
N ALA A 641 36.16 21.76 31.70
CA ALA A 641 36.86 20.45 31.54
C ALA A 641 36.09 19.10 31.76
N PRO A 642 36.54 17.94 31.19
CA PRO A 642 37.65 17.70 30.22
C PRO A 642 37.31 16.86 28.94
N VAL A 643 38.09 17.11 27.88
CA VAL A 643 38.62 16.24 26.79
C VAL A 643 37.89 14.94 26.37
N ALA A 644 37.51 14.87 25.08
CA ALA A 644 37.53 13.66 24.25
C ALA A 644 37.89 14.01 22.77
N SER A 645 38.52 13.09 22.03
CA SER A 645 39.29 13.38 20.81
C SER A 645 38.49 13.75 19.55
N PRO A 646 39.07 14.52 18.59
CA PRO A 646 38.48 14.73 17.27
C PRO A 646 38.50 13.45 16.43
N ALA A 647 37.39 13.16 15.74
CA ALA A 647 37.33 12.14 14.69
C ALA A 647 38.16 12.55 13.46
N PRO A 648 38.72 11.60 12.69
CA PRO A 648 39.59 11.90 11.54
C PRO A 648 38.82 12.58 10.39
N ALA A 649 39.52 13.47 9.69
CA ALA A 649 38.99 14.17 8.52
C ALA A 649 38.66 13.19 7.36
N PRO A 650 37.61 13.46 6.56
CA PRO A 650 37.31 12.66 5.38
C PRO A 650 38.45 12.73 4.37
N ALA A 651 38.74 11.60 3.73
CA ALA A 651 39.79 11.51 2.71
C ALA A 651 39.49 12.43 1.51
N PRO A 652 40.51 13.07 0.91
CA PRO A 652 40.31 13.94 -0.25
C PRO A 652 39.78 13.13 -1.44
N ALA A 653 38.83 13.71 -2.18
CA ALA A 653 38.29 13.11 -3.39
C ALA A 653 39.40 12.87 -4.44
N PRO A 654 39.35 11.77 -5.21
CA PRO A 654 40.34 11.50 -6.24
C PRO A 654 40.29 12.58 -7.33
N VAL A 655 41.47 13.04 -7.74
CA VAL A 655 41.62 14.05 -8.80
C VAL A 655 41.13 13.46 -10.14
N PRO A 656 40.31 14.16 -10.94
CA PRO A 656 39.90 13.68 -12.25
C PRO A 656 41.12 13.50 -13.16
N THR A 657 41.32 12.28 -13.65
CA THR A 657 42.44 11.89 -14.52
C THR A 657 42.26 12.40 -15.94
N ASP A 658 43.31 12.98 -16.52
CA ASP A 658 43.35 13.41 -17.92
C ASP A 658 43.11 12.20 -18.87
N PRO A 659 42.23 12.32 -19.89
CA PRO A 659 41.84 11.19 -20.74
C PRO A 659 42.95 10.70 -21.68
N GLU A 660 43.95 11.52 -22.02
CA GLU A 660 45.13 11.02 -22.73
C GLU A 660 46.01 10.18 -21.79
N ILE A 661 46.17 10.59 -20.52
CA ILE A 661 46.94 9.81 -19.53
C ILE A 661 46.32 8.44 -19.34
N ALA A 662 44.99 8.36 -19.16
CA ALA A 662 44.28 7.09 -19.05
C ALA A 662 44.52 6.17 -20.27
N LYS A 663 44.51 6.74 -21.49
CA LYS A 663 44.78 6.00 -22.74
C LYS A 663 46.24 5.50 -22.84
N TYR A 664 47.21 6.29 -22.39
CA TYR A 664 48.62 5.83 -22.35
C TYR A 664 48.82 4.76 -21.27
N GLU A 665 48.13 4.84 -20.13
CA GLU A 665 48.16 3.83 -19.07
C GLU A 665 47.50 2.51 -19.53
N GLU A 666 46.41 2.55 -20.29
CA GLU A 666 45.80 1.37 -20.94
C GLU A 666 46.74 0.73 -21.97
N ASN A 667 47.38 1.53 -22.84
CA ASN A 667 48.38 1.04 -23.78
C ASN A 667 49.59 0.40 -23.08
N LYS A 668 50.06 1.00 -21.97
CA LYS A 668 51.13 0.44 -21.13
C LYS A 668 50.72 -0.93 -20.59
N GLN A 669 49.49 -1.09 -20.09
CA GLN A 669 48.97 -2.38 -19.63
C GLN A 669 48.89 -3.41 -20.78
N ARG A 670 48.45 -3.02 -21.99
CA ARG A 670 48.43 -3.92 -23.17
C ARG A 670 49.84 -4.45 -23.50
N TRP A 671 50.86 -3.59 -23.49
CA TRP A 671 52.26 -4.02 -23.72
C TRP A 671 52.82 -4.88 -22.58
N ALA A 672 52.47 -4.58 -21.33
CA ALA A 672 52.84 -5.37 -20.15
C ALA A 672 52.29 -6.81 -20.22
N TRP A 673 51.02 -6.98 -20.58
CA TRP A 673 50.39 -8.29 -20.77
C TRP A 673 51.04 -9.09 -21.91
N LEU A 674 51.40 -8.44 -23.01
CA LEU A 674 52.10 -9.10 -24.13
C LEU A 674 53.52 -9.54 -23.73
N ALA A 675 54.26 -8.73 -22.97
CA ALA A 675 55.57 -9.08 -22.44
C ALA A 675 55.50 -10.30 -21.50
N LEU A 676 54.54 -10.33 -20.58
CA LEU A 676 54.32 -11.46 -19.66
C LEU A 676 53.91 -12.73 -20.40
N ARG A 677 53.08 -12.63 -21.44
CA ARG A 677 52.70 -13.79 -22.27
C ARG A 677 53.89 -14.36 -23.04
N ALA A 678 54.67 -13.51 -23.71
CA ALA A 678 55.90 -13.91 -24.40
C ALA A 678 56.91 -14.57 -23.43
N ALA A 679 57.10 -13.98 -22.25
CA ALA A 679 57.98 -14.52 -21.23
C ALA A 679 57.48 -15.85 -20.63
N ARG A 680 56.16 -16.04 -20.49
CA ARG A 680 55.59 -17.32 -20.03
C ARG A 680 55.89 -18.44 -21.01
N ASP A 681 55.71 -18.16 -22.30
CA ASP A 681 55.81 -19.17 -23.36
C ASP A 681 57.27 -19.53 -23.70
N GLN A 682 58.24 -18.65 -23.40
CA GLN A 682 59.68 -18.88 -23.66
C GLN A 682 60.57 -19.07 -22.41
N TYR A 683 60.20 -18.51 -21.26
CA TYR A 683 61.07 -18.37 -20.07
C TYR A 683 60.33 -18.72 -18.76
N LEU A 684 59.46 -19.75 -18.81
CA LEU A 684 58.58 -20.19 -17.72
C LEU A 684 59.28 -20.37 -16.36
N GLN A 685 60.56 -20.79 -16.36
CA GLN A 685 61.31 -21.09 -15.14
C GLN A 685 61.59 -19.86 -14.26
N HIS A 686 61.61 -18.65 -14.82
CA HIS A 686 61.88 -17.43 -14.06
C HIS A 686 60.64 -16.81 -13.41
N PHE A 687 59.43 -17.21 -13.81
CA PHE A 687 58.19 -16.75 -13.18
C PHE A 687 58.12 -17.09 -11.68
N GLY A 688 58.72 -18.21 -11.26
CA GLY A 688 58.76 -18.62 -9.86
C GLY A 688 59.65 -17.74 -8.96
N LYS A 689 60.55 -16.93 -9.53
CA LYS A 689 61.46 -16.06 -8.75
C LYS A 689 60.93 -14.64 -8.55
N ILE A 690 59.99 -14.18 -9.36
CA ILE A 690 59.52 -12.78 -9.38
C ILE A 690 58.10 -12.72 -8.81
N GLY A 691 58.00 -12.86 -7.49
CA GLY A 691 56.74 -12.88 -6.73
C GLY A 691 55.93 -11.58 -6.69
N SER A 692 56.20 -10.62 -7.59
CA SER A 692 55.60 -9.29 -7.62
C SER A 692 55.24 -8.75 -9.03
N GLY A 693 55.51 -9.50 -10.10
CA GLY A 693 55.08 -9.13 -11.47
C GLY A 693 55.86 -8.00 -12.14
N ASP A 694 57.07 -7.66 -11.68
CA ASP A 694 57.92 -6.65 -12.32
C ASP A 694 58.58 -7.18 -13.61
N ILE A 695 58.21 -6.56 -14.74
CA ILE A 695 58.62 -6.95 -16.09
C ILE A 695 60.06 -6.46 -16.40
N GLU A 696 60.54 -5.42 -15.74
CA GLU A 696 61.92 -4.96 -15.93
C GLU A 696 62.93 -5.89 -15.25
N LEU A 697 62.60 -6.37 -14.05
CA LEU A 697 63.38 -7.41 -13.36
C LEU A 697 63.37 -8.73 -14.14
N LEU A 698 62.23 -9.09 -14.75
CA LEU A 698 62.11 -10.28 -15.60
C LEU A 698 63.06 -10.21 -16.81
N ALA A 699 63.14 -9.07 -17.49
CA ALA A 699 64.07 -8.89 -18.61
C ALA A 699 65.54 -8.94 -18.17
N GLN A 700 65.89 -8.38 -17.01
CA GLN A 700 67.27 -8.41 -16.47
C GLN A 700 67.73 -9.82 -16.06
N GLU A 701 66.83 -10.64 -15.50
CA GLU A 701 67.16 -12.03 -15.14
C GLU A 701 67.30 -12.93 -16.38
N ILE A 702 66.51 -12.68 -17.45
CA ILE A 702 66.67 -13.33 -18.76
C ILE A 702 68.03 -12.96 -19.40
N GLU A 703 68.50 -11.72 -19.27
CA GLU A 703 69.82 -11.32 -19.76
C GLU A 703 70.96 -11.98 -18.98
N LYS A 704 70.89 -12.03 -17.63
CA LYS A 704 71.87 -12.74 -16.79
C LYS A 704 72.01 -14.23 -17.12
N GLU A 705 70.94 -14.86 -17.61
CA GLU A 705 71.00 -16.26 -18.03
C GLU A 705 71.66 -16.41 -19.41
N LYS A 706 71.38 -15.51 -20.36
CA LYS A 706 72.06 -15.47 -21.67
C LYS A 706 73.57 -15.18 -21.56
N GLU A 707 74.03 -14.58 -20.47
CA GLU A 707 75.46 -14.31 -20.21
C GLU A 707 76.22 -15.45 -19.49
N LYS A 708 75.58 -16.58 -19.13
CA LYS A 708 76.30 -17.73 -18.58
C LYS A 708 76.95 -18.57 -19.71
N PRO A 709 78.29 -18.77 -19.70
CA PRO A 709 78.96 -19.54 -20.75
C PRO A 709 78.66 -21.04 -20.66
N LEU A 710 78.54 -21.68 -21.82
CA LEU A 710 78.26 -23.10 -21.96
C LEU A 710 79.36 -23.98 -21.33
N ARG A 711 78.95 -25.04 -20.62
CA ARG A 711 79.69 -26.30 -20.49
C ARG A 711 78.72 -27.44 -20.79
N GLY A 712 79.09 -28.31 -21.72
CA GLY A 712 78.29 -29.47 -22.14
C GLY A 712 78.79 -30.79 -21.55
N GLU A 713 78.36 -31.89 -22.18
CA GLU A 713 78.72 -33.31 -21.93
C GLU A 713 78.13 -33.91 -20.62
N ASP A 714 77.58 -35.15 -20.58
CA ASP A 714 77.14 -36.01 -21.69
C ASP A 714 76.13 -37.13 -21.27
N THR A 715 75.63 -37.86 -22.28
CA THR A 715 74.70 -39.02 -22.33
C THR A 715 74.57 -40.07 -21.19
N SER A 716 73.35 -40.63 -21.02
CA SER A 716 72.97 -42.08 -20.85
C SER A 716 71.55 -42.21 -20.21
N SER A 717 70.47 -42.66 -20.88
CA SER A 717 70.05 -44.01 -21.36
C SER A 717 69.37 -44.93 -20.32
N VAL A 718 68.28 -45.63 -20.73
CA VAL A 718 67.56 -46.84 -20.17
C VAL A 718 66.06 -46.55 -19.88
N THR A 719 65.04 -47.03 -20.65
CA THR A 719 64.36 -48.38 -20.71
C THR A 719 63.84 -48.91 -19.36
N ILE A 720 62.68 -49.58 -19.17
CA ILE A 720 61.56 -50.19 -19.95
C ILE A 720 60.31 -50.10 -19.01
N GLY A 721 59.02 -50.19 -19.38
CA GLY A 721 58.26 -50.44 -20.63
C GLY A 721 56.77 -50.72 -20.27
N GLU A 722 56.00 -51.40 -21.14
CA GLU A 722 54.61 -51.87 -20.86
C GLU A 722 54.57 -53.41 -20.78
N GLU A 723 53.64 -54.01 -20.00
CA GLU A 723 52.75 -55.09 -20.51
C GLU A 723 51.58 -55.44 -19.57
N GLN A 724 50.71 -56.34 -20.05
CA GLN A 724 49.34 -56.61 -19.62
C GLN A 724 49.22 -57.69 -18.53
N GLY A 725 48.03 -57.84 -17.91
CA GLY A 725 47.72 -59.00 -17.06
C GLY A 725 46.28 -59.04 -16.53
N SER A 726 45.51 -60.06 -16.92
CA SER A 726 44.11 -60.29 -16.54
C SER A 726 43.95 -61.14 -15.27
N GLY A 727 42.81 -61.01 -14.56
CA GLY A 727 42.45 -61.99 -13.52
C GLY A 727 41.30 -61.62 -12.57
N SER A 728 40.21 -62.39 -12.61
CA SER A 728 39.23 -62.61 -11.53
C SER A 728 39.28 -64.12 -11.16
N PRO A 729 38.64 -64.68 -10.08
CA PRO A 729 37.48 -64.17 -9.34
C PRO A 729 37.33 -64.49 -7.80
N SER A 730 36.29 -63.89 -7.18
CA SER A 730 35.37 -64.44 -6.14
C SER A 730 35.73 -64.70 -4.65
N SER A 731 34.69 -64.48 -3.81
CA SER A 731 34.33 -65.20 -2.54
C SER A 731 34.93 -64.67 -1.21
N VAL A 732 34.30 -64.61 -0.02
CA VAL A 732 32.89 -64.66 0.51
C VAL A 732 32.87 -63.98 1.91
N LEU A 733 31.75 -63.38 2.38
CA LEU A 733 31.04 -63.69 3.66
C LEU A 733 30.11 -62.57 4.20
N ALA A 734 28.97 -63.02 4.75
CA ALA A 734 27.90 -62.24 5.39
C ALA A 734 28.00 -62.38 6.95
N PRO A 735 27.01 -62.12 7.84
CA PRO A 735 25.55 -62.21 7.68
C PRO A 735 24.67 -61.11 8.34
N SER A 736 23.36 -61.17 8.03
CA SER A 736 22.27 -60.38 8.62
C SER A 736 21.72 -60.98 9.93
N PRO A 737 20.83 -60.26 10.63
CA PRO A 737 19.72 -60.86 11.38
C PRO A 737 18.34 -60.55 10.74
N VAL A 738 17.32 -61.29 11.16
CA VAL A 738 15.97 -61.37 10.56
C VAL A 738 14.89 -61.00 11.59
N LEU A 739 13.84 -60.28 11.18
CA LEU A 739 12.42 -60.31 11.67
C LEU A 739 11.67 -59.09 11.06
N SER A 740 10.41 -59.14 10.62
CA SER A 740 9.47 -60.25 10.43
C SER A 740 8.55 -59.97 9.24
N LYS A 741 8.03 -61.01 8.57
CA LYS A 741 7.03 -60.85 7.50
C LYS A 741 5.66 -60.54 8.11
N ARG A 742 5.04 -59.41 7.75
CA ARG A 742 3.58 -59.26 7.78
C ARG A 742 3.02 -59.37 6.36
N THR A 743 2.25 -60.42 6.15
CA THR A 743 1.13 -60.56 5.19
C THR A 743 1.10 -59.60 4.00
N PHE A 744 1.34 -60.14 2.80
CA PHE A 744 0.85 -59.55 1.56
C PHE A 744 -0.68 -59.36 1.65
N ALA A 745 -1.14 -58.12 1.62
CA ALA A 745 -2.52 -57.77 1.38
C ALA A 745 -2.61 -57.12 -0.01
N ALA A 746 -3.58 -57.60 -0.81
CA ALA A 746 -4.06 -57.16 -2.12
C ALA A 746 -3.29 -56.07 -2.91
N MET A 747 -3.17 -56.28 -4.23
CA MET A 747 -2.84 -55.21 -5.19
C MET A 747 -3.74 -54.00 -4.96
N SER A 748 -3.22 -52.94 -4.35
CA SER A 748 -3.95 -51.69 -4.13
C SER A 748 -3.95 -50.90 -5.43
N SER A 749 -5.13 -50.51 -5.88
CA SER A 749 -5.26 -49.45 -6.88
C SER A 749 -4.63 -48.14 -6.36
N LEU A 750 -4.21 -47.28 -7.29
CA LEU A 750 -3.70 -45.95 -6.97
C LEU A 750 -4.76 -45.11 -6.26
N LYS A 751 -4.36 -44.39 -5.22
CA LYS A 751 -5.24 -43.43 -4.53
C LYS A 751 -5.31 -42.13 -5.34
N ASN A 752 -6.49 -41.74 -5.82
CA ASN A 752 -6.68 -40.47 -6.52
C ASN A 752 -6.53 -39.29 -5.54
N VAL A 753 -5.64 -38.34 -5.84
CA VAL A 753 -5.41 -37.14 -5.03
C VAL A 753 -5.50 -35.91 -5.91
N ILE A 754 -6.37 -34.97 -5.53
CA ILE A 754 -6.42 -33.65 -6.16
C ILE A 754 -5.33 -32.77 -5.55
N VAL A 755 -4.57 -32.09 -6.40
CA VAL A 755 -3.66 -31.00 -6.01
C VAL A 755 -4.12 -29.73 -6.71
N THR A 756 -4.65 -28.77 -5.95
CA THR A 756 -5.07 -27.48 -6.52
C THR A 756 -3.89 -26.51 -6.55
N GLY A 757 -3.78 -25.68 -7.59
CA GLY A 757 -2.58 -24.88 -7.86
C GLY A 757 -1.39 -25.75 -8.31
N GLY A 758 -1.68 -26.91 -8.90
CA GLY A 758 -0.70 -27.95 -9.22
C GLY A 758 0.37 -27.52 -10.23
N ALA A 759 0.07 -26.60 -11.15
CA ALA A 759 1.05 -26.06 -12.09
C ALA A 759 1.92 -24.95 -11.46
N GLY A 760 1.60 -24.52 -10.23
CA GLY A 760 2.37 -23.55 -9.47
C GLY A 760 3.69 -24.10 -8.93
N TYR A 761 4.50 -23.21 -8.33
CA TYR A 761 5.82 -23.54 -7.80
C TYR A 761 5.80 -24.67 -6.77
N ILE A 762 5.02 -24.53 -5.68
CA ILE A 762 4.93 -25.57 -4.64
C ILE A 762 4.18 -26.80 -5.19
N GLY A 763 3.08 -26.58 -5.93
CA GLY A 763 2.27 -27.65 -6.51
C GLY A 763 3.07 -28.63 -7.36
N SER A 764 3.82 -28.14 -8.34
CA SER A 764 4.62 -29.00 -9.23
C SER A 764 5.62 -29.90 -8.48
N HIS A 765 6.23 -29.39 -7.40
CA HIS A 765 7.17 -30.16 -6.57
C HIS A 765 6.43 -31.16 -5.67
N VAL A 766 5.27 -30.79 -5.10
CA VAL A 766 4.40 -31.72 -4.34
C VAL A 766 3.91 -32.86 -5.23
N ILE A 767 3.49 -32.56 -6.46
CA ILE A 767 3.07 -33.57 -7.43
C ILE A 767 4.23 -34.53 -7.74
N TYR A 768 5.42 -34.01 -8.05
CA TYR A 768 6.60 -34.86 -8.29
C TYR A 768 6.89 -35.80 -7.10
N VAL A 769 6.88 -35.31 -5.85
CA VAL A 769 7.14 -36.16 -4.68
C VAL A 769 6.02 -37.18 -4.46
N LEU A 770 4.74 -36.83 -4.71
CA LEU A 770 3.63 -37.80 -4.69
C LEU A 770 3.83 -38.92 -5.71
N GLN A 771 4.15 -38.58 -6.97
CA GLN A 771 4.40 -39.54 -8.04
C GLN A 771 5.59 -40.46 -7.70
N LYS A 772 6.64 -39.91 -7.08
CA LYS A 772 7.82 -40.67 -6.63
C LYS A 772 7.47 -41.75 -5.59
N THR A 773 6.37 -41.60 -4.84
CA THR A 773 5.91 -42.67 -3.93
C THR A 773 5.27 -43.87 -4.64
N ARG A 774 4.86 -43.73 -5.92
CA ARG A 774 4.10 -44.73 -6.70
C ARG A 774 2.73 -45.14 -6.10
N ARG A 775 2.23 -44.45 -5.06
CA ARG A 775 0.95 -44.78 -4.38
C ARG A 775 -0.27 -43.99 -4.85
N TYR A 776 -0.05 -42.89 -5.57
CA TYR A 776 -1.09 -41.91 -5.89
C TYR A 776 -1.23 -41.68 -7.39
N LYS A 777 -2.46 -41.48 -7.82
CA LYS A 777 -2.79 -40.88 -9.12
C LYS A 777 -3.11 -39.41 -8.87
N VAL A 778 -2.43 -38.50 -9.57
CA VAL A 778 -2.58 -37.07 -9.32
C VAL A 778 -3.53 -36.41 -10.31
N ILE A 779 -4.45 -35.61 -9.78
CA ILE A 779 -5.39 -34.78 -10.52
C ILE A 779 -5.02 -33.33 -10.21
N SER A 780 -4.63 -32.54 -11.21
CA SER A 780 -4.22 -31.15 -11.02
C SER A 780 -5.36 -30.19 -11.38
N LEU A 781 -5.73 -29.29 -10.46
CA LEU A 781 -6.69 -28.21 -10.71
C LEU A 781 -5.98 -26.85 -10.68
N ASP A 782 -5.90 -26.15 -11.82
CA ASP A 782 -5.22 -24.85 -11.89
C ASP A 782 -5.86 -23.95 -12.97
N ASN A 783 -6.13 -22.68 -12.66
CA ASN A 783 -6.69 -21.73 -13.65
C ASN A 783 -5.61 -21.09 -14.54
N HIS A 784 -4.34 -21.34 -14.23
CA HIS A 784 -3.15 -20.77 -14.87
C HIS A 784 -3.00 -19.25 -14.74
N HIS A 785 -3.48 -18.65 -13.64
CA HIS A 785 -3.31 -17.22 -13.35
C HIS A 785 -1.83 -16.82 -13.14
N ASN A 786 -1.07 -17.59 -12.34
CA ASN A 786 0.34 -17.33 -12.01
C ASN A 786 1.19 -18.62 -12.01
N SER A 787 0.97 -19.45 -13.03
CA SER A 787 1.61 -20.75 -13.25
C SER A 787 1.72 -21.03 -14.76
N HIS A 788 2.42 -22.08 -15.16
CA HIS A 788 2.55 -22.48 -16.57
C HIS A 788 2.24 -23.98 -16.72
N PRO A 789 1.33 -24.41 -17.62
CA PRO A 789 0.97 -25.83 -17.78
C PRO A 789 2.17 -26.74 -18.03
N ALA A 790 3.18 -26.23 -18.76
CA ALA A 790 4.43 -26.93 -19.06
C ALA A 790 5.22 -27.38 -17.81
N ALA A 791 4.93 -26.84 -16.62
CA ALA A 791 5.47 -27.36 -15.37
C ALA A 791 5.01 -28.82 -15.12
N LEU A 792 3.73 -29.12 -15.36
CA LEU A 792 3.16 -30.46 -15.20
C LEU A 792 3.75 -31.45 -16.21
N ASP A 793 3.89 -31.04 -17.48
CA ASP A 793 4.52 -31.87 -18.51
C ASP A 793 5.95 -32.28 -18.13
N ARG A 794 6.71 -31.35 -17.53
CA ARG A 794 8.07 -31.61 -17.07
C ARG A 794 8.11 -32.47 -15.82
N VAL A 795 7.17 -32.32 -14.89
CA VAL A 795 6.99 -33.24 -13.75
C VAL A 795 6.75 -34.66 -14.26
N SER A 796 5.78 -34.86 -15.15
CA SER A 796 5.47 -36.18 -15.73
C SER A 796 6.68 -36.79 -16.45
N LYS A 797 7.41 -36.02 -17.26
CA LYS A 797 8.64 -36.48 -17.94
C LYS A 797 9.74 -36.87 -16.96
N LEU A 798 9.96 -36.06 -15.92
CA LEU A 798 10.94 -36.32 -14.88
C LEU A 798 10.61 -37.60 -14.09
N SER A 799 9.37 -37.73 -13.61
CA SER A 799 8.88 -38.91 -12.87
C SER A 799 8.90 -40.20 -13.70
N LYS A 800 8.75 -40.11 -15.03
CA LYS A 800 8.94 -41.22 -15.99
C LYS A 800 10.40 -41.59 -16.19
N SER A 801 11.30 -40.61 -16.27
CA SER A 801 12.74 -40.87 -16.39
C SER A 801 13.37 -41.51 -15.14
N GLU A 802 12.65 -41.50 -14.01
CA GLU A 802 13.00 -42.19 -12.76
C GLU A 802 12.23 -43.52 -12.55
N LEU A 803 11.61 -44.07 -13.59
CA LEU A 803 11.06 -45.44 -13.55
C LEU A 803 12.18 -46.46 -13.79
N PRO A 804 12.17 -47.61 -13.11
CA PRO A 804 13.05 -48.74 -13.45
C PRO A 804 12.58 -49.41 -14.75
N ASP A 805 13.48 -50.13 -15.42
CA ASP A 805 13.20 -50.80 -16.70
C ASP A 805 12.06 -51.83 -16.61
N ASP A 806 11.89 -52.46 -15.43
CA ASP A 806 10.86 -53.45 -15.11
C ASP A 806 9.57 -52.86 -14.51
N ALA A 807 9.38 -51.53 -14.57
CA ALA A 807 8.21 -50.85 -14.04
C ALA A 807 6.87 -51.49 -14.45
N THR A 808 5.91 -51.54 -13.52
CA THR A 808 4.54 -52.01 -13.82
C THR A 808 3.74 -50.93 -14.54
N ASP A 809 2.60 -51.32 -15.14
CA ASP A 809 1.70 -50.33 -15.75
C ASP A 809 1.07 -49.40 -14.70
N THR A 810 0.92 -49.84 -13.46
CA THR A 810 0.51 -49.00 -12.33
C THR A 810 1.60 -47.97 -11.96
N ASP A 811 2.89 -48.34 -12.03
CA ASP A 811 3.99 -47.40 -11.84
C ASP A 811 4.02 -46.36 -12.96
N ARG A 812 3.83 -46.78 -14.22
CA ARG A 812 3.69 -45.87 -15.37
C ARG A 812 2.50 -44.94 -15.17
N GLU A 813 1.33 -45.47 -14.80
CA GLU A 813 0.10 -44.71 -14.58
C GLU A 813 0.28 -43.65 -13.47
N SER A 814 1.04 -43.95 -12.41
CA SER A 814 1.36 -43.01 -11.33
C SER A 814 2.12 -41.77 -11.80
N THR A 815 2.83 -41.85 -12.93
CA THR A 815 3.57 -40.71 -13.52
C THR A 815 2.72 -39.80 -14.41
N GLU A 816 1.48 -40.20 -14.72
CA GLU A 816 0.56 -39.36 -15.49
C GLU A 816 -0.26 -38.45 -14.56
N ILE A 817 -0.41 -37.19 -14.96
CA ILE A 817 -1.20 -36.17 -14.25
C ILE A 817 -2.45 -35.90 -15.07
N ASP A 818 -3.64 -36.08 -14.51
CA ASP A 818 -4.87 -35.59 -15.16
C ASP A 818 -5.04 -34.10 -14.83
N SER A 819 -4.75 -33.23 -15.80
CA SER A 819 -4.69 -31.78 -15.59
C SER A 819 -5.96 -31.10 -16.11
N HIS A 820 -6.67 -30.42 -15.22
CA HIS A 820 -7.87 -29.64 -15.53
C HIS A 820 -7.60 -28.16 -15.38
N LYS A 821 -7.94 -27.39 -16.41
CA LYS A 821 -8.06 -25.93 -16.27
C LYS A 821 -9.34 -25.63 -15.49
N CYS A 822 -9.20 -25.31 -14.21
CA CYS A 822 -10.32 -25.16 -13.28
C CYS A 822 -10.09 -23.92 -12.40
N ASP A 823 -11.07 -23.01 -12.37
CA ASP A 823 -11.10 -21.90 -11.44
C ASP A 823 -11.94 -22.25 -10.20
N LEU A 824 -11.32 -22.24 -9.03
CA LEU A 824 -11.99 -22.62 -7.78
C LEU A 824 -12.98 -21.55 -7.28
N THR A 825 -13.00 -20.35 -7.87
CA THR A 825 -14.07 -19.37 -7.61
C THR A 825 -15.38 -19.72 -8.33
N GLN A 826 -15.37 -20.75 -9.17
CA GLN A 826 -16.48 -21.21 -10.00
C GLN A 826 -16.87 -22.64 -9.58
N PRO A 827 -17.81 -22.81 -8.62
CA PRO A 827 -18.08 -24.10 -7.98
C PRO A 827 -18.49 -25.21 -8.96
N GLU A 828 -19.13 -24.85 -10.08
CA GLU A 828 -19.53 -25.77 -11.13
C GLU A 828 -18.34 -26.40 -11.87
N GLN A 829 -17.21 -25.69 -11.97
CA GLN A 829 -15.98 -26.25 -12.55
C GLN A 829 -15.32 -27.25 -11.60
N ILE A 830 -15.36 -27.00 -10.29
CA ILE A 830 -14.91 -27.97 -9.27
C ILE A 830 -15.81 -29.21 -9.36
N LYS A 831 -17.13 -29.00 -9.34
CA LYS A 831 -18.14 -30.06 -9.38
C LYS A 831 -17.97 -30.95 -10.61
N ALA A 832 -17.80 -30.38 -11.80
CA ALA A 832 -17.60 -31.15 -13.03
C ALA A 832 -16.39 -32.12 -12.97
N VAL A 833 -15.31 -31.75 -12.28
CA VAL A 833 -14.18 -32.68 -12.08
C VAL A 833 -14.54 -33.78 -11.09
N PHE A 834 -15.15 -33.46 -9.95
CA PHE A 834 -15.59 -34.48 -9.00
C PHE A 834 -16.64 -35.44 -9.61
N GLU A 835 -17.52 -34.93 -10.49
CA GLU A 835 -18.46 -35.71 -11.32
C GLU A 835 -17.74 -36.68 -12.27
N LYS A 836 -16.68 -36.24 -12.96
CA LYS A 836 -15.87 -37.10 -13.86
C LYS A 836 -15.31 -38.32 -13.12
N TYR A 837 -14.97 -38.18 -11.84
CA TYR A 837 -14.37 -39.25 -11.04
C TYR A 837 -15.40 -40.06 -10.23
N GLY A 838 -16.54 -39.48 -9.89
CA GLY A 838 -17.59 -40.11 -9.10
C GLY A 838 -17.40 -40.01 -7.58
N LYS A 839 -18.51 -40.23 -6.85
CA LYS A 839 -18.59 -40.13 -5.39
C LYS A 839 -17.72 -41.17 -4.70
N GLY A 840 -16.90 -40.74 -3.73
CA GLY A 840 -15.95 -41.59 -3.00
C GLY A 840 -14.66 -41.96 -3.75
N SER A 841 -14.53 -41.62 -5.05
CA SER A 841 -13.37 -42.00 -5.86
C SER A 841 -12.10 -41.17 -5.58
N ILE A 842 -12.25 -39.97 -5.02
CA ILE A 842 -11.13 -39.07 -4.69
C ILE A 842 -10.76 -39.28 -3.23
N TRP A 843 -9.53 -39.72 -2.97
CA TRP A 843 -9.07 -40.11 -1.65
C TRP A 843 -8.82 -38.92 -0.72
N GLY A 844 -8.38 -37.79 -1.28
CA GLY A 844 -8.13 -36.55 -0.55
C GLY A 844 -7.65 -35.41 -1.46
N VAL A 845 -7.59 -34.21 -0.88
CA VAL A 845 -7.23 -32.97 -1.57
C VAL A 845 -6.06 -32.29 -0.87
N ILE A 846 -5.07 -31.84 -1.65
CA ILE A 846 -4.03 -30.91 -1.23
C ILE A 846 -4.34 -29.55 -1.86
N HIS A 847 -4.71 -28.58 -1.02
CA HIS A 847 -5.14 -27.26 -1.47
C HIS A 847 -3.98 -26.26 -1.38
N ILE A 848 -3.43 -25.89 -2.54
CA ILE A 848 -2.30 -24.95 -2.68
C ILE A 848 -2.70 -23.67 -3.45
N ALA A 849 -3.77 -23.74 -4.26
CA ALA A 849 -4.29 -22.60 -5.02
C ALA A 849 -4.62 -21.40 -4.11
N ALA A 850 -3.89 -20.30 -4.28
CA ALA A 850 -4.14 -19.03 -3.62
C ALA A 850 -3.39 -17.90 -4.34
N TYR A 851 -3.91 -16.68 -4.28
CA TYR A 851 -3.11 -15.48 -4.51
C TYR A 851 -2.22 -15.24 -3.28
N LYS A 852 -0.94 -14.92 -3.52
CA LYS A 852 0.13 -15.00 -2.51
C LYS A 852 1.01 -13.76 -2.33
N ALA A 853 0.79 -12.70 -3.10
CA ALA A 853 1.66 -11.52 -3.04
C ALA A 853 1.21 -10.57 -1.92
N VAL A 854 1.93 -10.58 -0.79
CA VAL A 854 1.62 -9.77 0.41
C VAL A 854 1.38 -8.29 0.06
N GLY A 855 2.26 -7.68 -0.74
CA GLY A 855 2.14 -6.27 -1.14
C GLY A 855 0.88 -5.97 -1.96
N GLU A 856 0.60 -6.79 -2.97
CA GLU A 856 -0.60 -6.68 -3.81
C GLU A 856 -1.88 -6.90 -3.00
N SER A 857 -1.88 -7.82 -2.03
CA SER A 857 -3.02 -8.05 -1.14
C SER A 857 -3.43 -6.81 -0.34
N THR A 858 -2.50 -5.87 -0.10
CA THR A 858 -2.82 -4.58 0.55
C THR A 858 -3.44 -3.55 -0.40
N GLN A 859 -3.35 -3.77 -1.71
CA GLN A 859 -3.89 -2.91 -2.77
C GLN A 859 -5.24 -3.41 -3.26
N ILE A 860 -5.41 -4.73 -3.43
CA ILE A 860 -6.65 -5.39 -3.89
C ILE A 860 -7.18 -6.44 -2.88
N PRO A 861 -7.47 -6.05 -1.61
CA PRO A 861 -7.79 -7.00 -0.55
C PRO A 861 -9.06 -7.82 -0.81
N LEU A 862 -10.09 -7.24 -1.43
CA LEU A 862 -11.36 -7.94 -1.69
C LEU A 862 -11.16 -9.11 -2.68
N THR A 863 -10.35 -8.92 -3.72
CA THR A 863 -9.97 -9.97 -4.66
C THR A 863 -9.24 -11.12 -3.96
N TYR A 864 -8.38 -10.82 -2.99
CA TYR A 864 -7.70 -11.84 -2.18
C TYR A 864 -8.68 -12.62 -1.30
N TYR A 865 -9.64 -11.96 -0.64
CA TYR A 865 -10.66 -12.67 0.16
C TYR A 865 -11.55 -13.56 -0.71
N ALA A 866 -12.05 -13.07 -1.85
CA ALA A 866 -12.86 -13.86 -2.77
C ALA A 866 -12.08 -15.06 -3.34
N ASN A 867 -10.86 -14.83 -3.85
CA ASN A 867 -10.05 -15.88 -4.46
C ASN A 867 -9.55 -16.92 -3.45
N ASN A 868 -9.19 -16.53 -2.22
CA ASN A 868 -8.59 -17.46 -1.26
C ASN A 868 -9.62 -18.06 -0.30
N VAL A 869 -10.56 -17.27 0.23
CA VAL A 869 -11.50 -17.73 1.25
C VAL A 869 -12.74 -18.36 0.61
N SER A 870 -13.44 -17.64 -0.27
CA SER A 870 -14.66 -18.17 -0.90
C SER A 870 -14.38 -19.42 -1.73
N ALA A 871 -13.28 -19.46 -2.48
CA ALA A 871 -12.87 -20.65 -3.22
C ALA A 871 -12.51 -21.85 -2.32
N THR A 872 -11.94 -21.62 -1.13
CA THR A 872 -11.71 -22.69 -0.13
C THR A 872 -13.05 -23.25 0.34
N VAL A 873 -14.03 -22.39 0.65
CA VAL A 873 -15.38 -22.80 1.07
C VAL A 873 -16.07 -23.61 -0.03
N SER A 874 -16.06 -23.15 -1.28
CA SER A 874 -16.66 -23.86 -2.41
C SER A 874 -16.00 -25.22 -2.68
N LEU A 875 -14.68 -25.31 -2.53
CA LEU A 875 -13.95 -26.58 -2.63
C LEU A 875 -14.35 -27.55 -1.52
N LEU A 876 -14.44 -27.09 -0.26
CA LEU A 876 -14.84 -27.93 0.89
C LEU A 876 -16.30 -28.41 0.76
N GLN A 877 -17.20 -27.57 0.24
CA GLN A 877 -18.59 -27.94 -0.06
C GLN A 877 -18.67 -29.05 -1.13
N VAL A 878 -18.02 -28.87 -2.27
CA VAL A 878 -17.98 -29.90 -3.32
C VAL A 878 -17.26 -31.17 -2.85
N MET A 879 -16.24 -31.05 -2.00
CA MET A 879 -15.61 -32.21 -1.36
C MET A 879 -16.60 -33.03 -0.52
N ALA A 880 -17.45 -32.38 0.29
CA ALA A 880 -18.50 -33.04 1.06
C ALA A 880 -19.54 -33.75 0.16
N ASP A 881 -20.03 -33.06 -0.88
CA ASP A 881 -21.01 -33.59 -1.84
C ASP A 881 -20.58 -34.92 -2.49
N TYR A 882 -19.27 -35.18 -2.58
CA TYR A 882 -18.67 -36.37 -3.21
C TYR A 882 -17.92 -37.29 -2.22
N ASP A 883 -18.23 -37.21 -0.93
CA ASP A 883 -17.67 -38.03 0.17
C ASP A 883 -16.13 -37.91 0.38
N CYS A 884 -15.52 -36.81 -0.05
CA CYS A 884 -14.08 -36.59 0.04
C CYS A 884 -13.67 -35.77 1.29
N HIS A 885 -13.36 -36.44 2.39
CA HIS A 885 -13.21 -35.79 3.71
C HIS A 885 -11.75 -35.64 4.21
N ARG A 886 -10.75 -35.71 3.33
CA ARG A 886 -9.31 -35.59 3.69
C ARG A 886 -8.68 -34.37 3.04
N PHE A 887 -8.16 -33.44 3.85
CA PHE A 887 -7.69 -32.13 3.38
C PHE A 887 -6.31 -31.74 3.92
N VAL A 888 -5.35 -31.47 3.03
CA VAL A 888 -4.08 -30.81 3.39
C VAL A 888 -4.14 -29.36 2.93
N TYR A 889 -4.10 -28.41 3.86
CA TYR A 889 -4.19 -26.98 3.56
C TYR A 889 -2.82 -26.30 3.55
N SER A 890 -2.56 -25.53 2.49
CA SER A 890 -1.37 -24.68 2.39
C SER A 890 -1.55 -23.37 3.14
N SER A 891 -1.09 -23.33 4.39
CA SER A 891 -1.01 -22.11 5.20
C SER A 891 0.38 -21.45 5.07
N SER A 892 0.68 -20.47 5.93
CA SER A 892 1.88 -19.63 5.86
C SER A 892 2.22 -19.08 7.24
N ALA A 893 3.51 -18.90 7.56
CA ALA A 893 3.97 -18.22 8.77
C ALA A 893 3.42 -16.79 8.94
N THR A 894 2.90 -16.18 7.86
CA THR A 894 2.18 -14.89 7.92
C THR A 894 0.91 -14.91 8.79
N VAL A 895 0.39 -16.08 9.18
CA VAL A 895 -0.69 -16.20 10.16
C VAL A 895 -0.31 -15.68 11.54
N TYR A 896 0.98 -15.72 11.91
CA TYR A 896 1.47 -15.31 13.22
C TYR A 896 1.64 -13.79 13.38
N GLY A 897 1.60 -13.03 12.28
CA GLY A 897 1.89 -11.58 12.31
C GLY A 897 3.28 -11.31 12.86
N THR A 898 3.37 -10.39 13.83
CA THR A 898 4.60 -10.13 14.61
C THR A 898 4.61 -10.98 15.88
N PRO A 899 5.31 -12.13 15.91
CA PRO A 899 5.28 -13.07 17.04
C PRO A 899 6.04 -12.52 18.27
N PRO A 900 5.63 -12.89 19.50
CA PRO A 900 6.33 -12.50 20.73
C PRO A 900 7.53 -13.40 21.05
N ILE A 901 7.64 -14.57 20.42
CA ILE A 901 8.66 -15.60 20.68
C ILE A 901 9.25 -16.05 19.35
N ILE A 902 10.58 -16.11 19.29
CA ILE A 902 11.37 -16.66 18.18
C ILE A 902 12.33 -17.70 18.78
N PRO A 903 12.43 -18.93 18.23
CA PRO A 903 11.65 -19.46 17.11
C PRO A 903 10.15 -19.64 17.45
N ILE A 904 9.28 -19.60 16.43
CA ILE A 904 7.82 -19.53 16.59
C ILE A 904 7.20 -20.93 16.73
N PRO A 905 6.61 -21.30 17.88
CA PRO A 905 5.83 -22.54 18.01
C PRO A 905 4.42 -22.41 17.44
N GLU A 906 3.80 -23.54 17.06
CA GLU A 906 2.44 -23.58 16.49
C GLU A 906 1.33 -23.10 17.45
N SER A 907 1.62 -23.10 18.75
CA SER A 907 0.78 -22.54 19.81
C SER A 907 0.74 -21.00 19.84
N THR A 908 1.55 -20.34 19.00
CA THR A 908 1.51 -18.89 18.84
C THR A 908 0.17 -18.44 18.28
N LYS A 909 -0.44 -17.44 18.92
CA LYS A 909 -1.74 -16.90 18.51
C LYS A 909 -1.70 -16.36 17.08
N LEU A 910 -2.71 -16.73 16.28
CA LEU A 910 -2.85 -16.23 14.90
C LEU A 910 -3.29 -14.76 14.91
N GLN A 911 -2.45 -13.86 14.39
CA GLN A 911 -2.65 -12.40 14.36
C GLN A 911 -2.08 -11.77 13.09
N ALA A 912 -2.52 -12.21 11.91
CA ALA A 912 -1.97 -11.76 10.63
C ALA A 912 -2.11 -10.24 10.36
N ASP A 913 -0.98 -9.60 10.01
CA ASP A 913 -0.88 -8.16 9.72
C ASP A 913 -1.29 -7.76 8.29
N SER A 914 -1.32 -8.71 7.34
CA SER A 914 -1.62 -8.47 5.92
C SER A 914 -2.94 -9.14 5.48
N PRO A 915 -3.65 -8.62 4.45
CA PRO A 915 -4.85 -9.26 3.92
C PRO A 915 -4.60 -10.70 3.45
N TYR A 916 -3.48 -10.97 2.74
CA TYR A 916 -3.06 -12.34 2.42
C TYR A 916 -2.99 -13.24 3.67
N GLY A 917 -2.27 -12.81 4.71
CA GLY A 917 -2.17 -13.58 5.96
C GLY A 917 -3.52 -13.79 6.63
N LYS A 918 -4.41 -12.77 6.60
CA LYS A 918 -5.78 -12.88 7.09
C LYS A 918 -6.60 -13.90 6.32
N THR A 919 -6.43 -14.03 5.00
CA THR A 919 -7.08 -15.12 4.24
C THR A 919 -6.65 -16.49 4.75
N LYS A 920 -5.36 -16.67 5.12
CA LYS A 920 -4.85 -17.93 5.68
C LYS A 920 -5.40 -18.21 7.07
N VAL A 921 -5.49 -17.21 7.94
CA VAL A 921 -6.15 -17.35 9.26
C VAL A 921 -7.62 -17.74 9.10
N MET A 922 -8.37 -17.04 8.24
CA MET A 922 -9.78 -17.34 7.99
C MET A 922 -9.99 -18.76 7.46
N CYS A 923 -9.15 -19.22 6.53
CA CYS A 923 -9.24 -20.59 6.02
C CYS A 923 -8.91 -21.62 7.12
N GLU A 924 -7.86 -21.40 7.93
CA GLU A 924 -7.56 -22.28 9.06
C GLU A 924 -8.74 -22.37 10.04
N THR A 925 -9.39 -21.24 10.37
CA THR A 925 -10.58 -21.21 11.22
C THR A 925 -11.75 -21.99 10.60
N ILE A 926 -12.07 -21.76 9.33
CA ILE A 926 -13.15 -22.47 8.61
C ILE A 926 -12.91 -23.99 8.59
N ILE A 927 -11.66 -24.43 8.40
CA ILE A 927 -11.29 -25.85 8.38
C ILE A 927 -11.39 -26.47 9.78
N ASP A 928 -10.98 -25.72 10.82
CA ASP A 928 -11.08 -26.14 12.22
C ASP A 928 -12.55 -26.28 12.65
N ASP A 929 -13.39 -25.28 12.35
CA ASP A 929 -14.84 -25.30 12.60
C ASP A 929 -15.52 -26.48 11.86
N LEU A 930 -15.10 -26.77 10.62
CA LEU A 930 -15.60 -27.90 9.84
C LEU A 930 -15.22 -29.25 10.48
N CYS A 931 -13.98 -29.40 10.97
CA CYS A 931 -13.53 -30.62 11.66
C CYS A 931 -14.16 -30.79 13.06
N HIS A 932 -14.60 -29.71 13.70
CA HIS A 932 -15.36 -29.75 14.95
C HIS A 932 -16.85 -30.07 14.73
N SER A 933 -17.45 -29.61 13.62
CA SER A 933 -18.86 -29.86 13.30
C SER A 933 -19.11 -31.25 12.72
N ASP A 934 -18.18 -31.81 11.94
CA ASP A 934 -18.28 -33.17 11.39
C ASP A 934 -16.98 -33.97 11.53
N LYS A 935 -17.03 -35.04 12.35
CA LYS A 935 -15.91 -35.94 12.63
C LYS A 935 -15.50 -36.85 11.45
N ASN A 936 -16.21 -36.82 10.32
CA ASN A 936 -15.72 -37.45 9.09
C ASN A 936 -14.51 -36.70 8.50
N TRP A 937 -14.44 -35.38 8.71
CA TRP A 937 -13.35 -34.55 8.23
C TRP A 937 -12.05 -34.84 8.99
N ARG A 938 -10.96 -34.96 8.23
CA ARG A 938 -9.59 -34.93 8.74
C ARG A 938 -8.80 -33.89 7.95
N ALA A 939 -8.21 -32.93 8.65
CA ALA A 939 -7.47 -31.87 8.00
C ALA A 939 -6.14 -31.54 8.69
N ILE A 940 -5.13 -31.25 7.88
CA ILE A 940 -3.82 -30.75 8.35
C ILE A 940 -3.48 -29.46 7.63
N SER A 941 -3.31 -28.38 8.40
CA SER A 941 -2.80 -27.10 7.93
C SER A 941 -1.28 -27.05 8.06
N LEU A 942 -0.58 -26.84 6.95
CA LEU A 942 0.87 -26.74 6.95
C LEU A 942 1.29 -25.28 6.80
N ARG A 943 1.91 -24.72 7.82
CA ARG A 943 2.34 -23.32 7.91
C ARG A 943 3.77 -23.20 7.40
N TYR A 944 3.93 -22.88 6.12
CA TYR A 944 5.24 -22.74 5.49
C TYR A 944 5.89 -21.40 5.83
N PHE A 945 7.21 -21.39 6.00
CA PHE A 945 7.99 -20.17 6.18
C PHE A 945 8.39 -19.58 4.81
N ASN A 946 9.65 -19.66 4.39
CA ASN A 946 10.09 -19.11 3.09
C ASN A 946 10.59 -20.23 2.15
N PRO A 947 9.74 -20.78 1.25
CA PRO A 947 10.14 -21.78 0.28
C PRO A 947 11.23 -21.27 -0.67
N ALA A 948 12.25 -22.09 -0.92
CA ALA A 948 13.47 -21.73 -1.66
C ALA A 948 14.01 -22.90 -2.51
N GLY A 949 14.88 -22.60 -3.46
CA GLY A 949 15.47 -23.62 -4.34
C GLY A 949 14.64 -23.92 -5.58
N ALA A 950 14.85 -25.13 -6.09
CA ALA A 950 14.14 -25.72 -7.22
C ALA A 950 14.35 -27.24 -7.18
N HIS A 951 13.85 -27.99 -8.16
CA HIS A 951 14.24 -29.40 -8.28
C HIS A 951 15.71 -29.52 -8.72
N PRO A 952 16.55 -30.39 -8.12
CA PRO A 952 17.98 -30.50 -8.45
C PRO A 952 18.33 -30.78 -9.92
N SER A 953 17.40 -31.33 -10.71
CA SER A 953 17.58 -31.48 -12.17
C SER A 953 17.63 -30.14 -12.93
N GLY A 954 17.06 -29.08 -12.35
CA GLY A 954 16.84 -27.80 -13.01
C GLY A 954 15.75 -27.82 -14.07
N GLN A 955 14.83 -28.81 -14.06
CA GLN A 955 13.71 -28.90 -15.02
C GLN A 955 12.42 -28.23 -14.52
N ILE A 956 12.24 -28.07 -13.21
CA ILE A 956 11.12 -27.36 -12.58
C ILE A 956 11.64 -26.46 -11.44
N GLY A 957 10.99 -25.32 -11.24
CA GLY A 957 11.31 -24.30 -10.24
C GLY A 957 10.27 -23.17 -10.22
N GLU A 958 10.55 -22.09 -9.49
CA GLU A 958 9.66 -20.91 -9.44
C GLU A 958 9.84 -20.03 -10.70
N ASP A 959 8.73 -19.67 -11.35
CA ASP A 959 8.69 -18.74 -12.49
C ASP A 959 7.54 -17.74 -12.30
N PRO A 960 7.76 -16.66 -11.52
CA PRO A 960 6.73 -15.65 -11.28
C PRO A 960 6.38 -14.91 -12.56
N ARG A 961 5.08 -14.70 -12.84
CA ARG A 961 4.67 -13.77 -13.89
C ARG A 961 4.90 -12.33 -13.43
N GLY A 962 5.50 -11.51 -14.30
CA GLY A 962 5.90 -10.14 -13.97
C GLY A 962 7.19 -10.06 -13.14
N ARG A 963 7.41 -8.94 -12.45
CA ARG A 963 8.60 -8.77 -11.57
C ARG A 963 8.40 -9.59 -10.28
N PRO A 964 9.35 -10.46 -9.88
CA PRO A 964 9.19 -11.26 -8.67
C PRO A 964 9.03 -10.41 -7.39
N GLY A 965 8.02 -10.75 -6.58
CA GLY A 965 7.83 -10.14 -5.25
C GLY A 965 8.73 -10.73 -4.15
N ASN A 966 9.24 -11.95 -4.37
CA ASN A 966 10.11 -12.69 -3.44
C ASN A 966 11.60 -12.45 -3.75
N LEU A 967 12.44 -12.41 -2.72
CA LEU A 967 13.86 -12.07 -2.82
C LEU A 967 14.66 -13.04 -3.72
N LEU A 968 14.57 -14.34 -3.48
CA LEU A 968 15.39 -15.33 -4.17
C LEU A 968 15.14 -15.39 -5.70
N PRO A 969 13.88 -15.49 -6.19
CA PRO A 969 13.62 -15.40 -7.64
C PRO A 969 13.99 -14.04 -8.24
N LEU A 970 13.87 -12.94 -7.47
CA LEU A 970 14.32 -11.62 -7.93
C LEU A 970 15.84 -11.61 -8.18
N LEU A 971 16.63 -12.13 -7.24
CA LEU A 971 18.09 -12.26 -7.36
C LEU A 971 18.49 -13.18 -8.53
N ALA A 972 17.79 -14.30 -8.70
CA ALA A 972 18.05 -15.22 -9.81
C ALA A 972 17.75 -14.55 -11.18
N GLN A 973 16.62 -13.84 -11.29
CA GLN A 973 16.22 -13.14 -12.52
C GLN A 973 17.07 -11.89 -12.82
N MET A 974 17.62 -11.21 -11.80
CA MET A 974 18.64 -10.16 -11.98
C MET A 974 19.92 -10.75 -12.59
N ALA A 975 20.41 -11.88 -12.07
CA ALA A 975 21.65 -12.51 -12.55
C ALA A 975 21.58 -13.06 -13.99
N VAL A 976 20.40 -13.45 -14.48
CA VAL A 976 20.19 -13.76 -15.92
C VAL A 976 19.78 -12.55 -16.78
N GLY A 977 19.70 -11.34 -16.21
CA GLY A 977 19.34 -10.12 -16.94
C GLY A 977 17.86 -9.99 -17.33
N ARG A 978 16.97 -10.83 -16.79
CA ARG A 978 15.51 -10.76 -17.04
C ARG A 978 14.89 -9.55 -16.31
N VAL A 979 15.49 -9.13 -15.20
CA VAL A 979 15.18 -7.87 -14.50
C VAL A 979 16.19 -6.81 -14.95
N LYS A 980 15.72 -5.75 -15.62
CA LYS A 980 16.55 -4.64 -16.14
C LYS A 980 17.13 -3.71 -15.06
N ASP A 981 16.63 -3.84 -13.83
CA ASP A 981 17.01 -3.02 -12.69
C ASP A 981 18.28 -3.61 -12.06
N ALA A 982 19.41 -2.89 -12.17
CA ALA A 982 20.71 -3.36 -11.71
C ALA A 982 20.87 -3.32 -10.18
N THR A 983 19.97 -2.62 -9.46
CA THR A 983 20.06 -2.38 -8.03
C THR A 983 18.92 -3.06 -7.29
N LEU A 984 19.25 -3.98 -6.38
CA LEU A 984 18.29 -4.58 -5.45
C LEU A 984 17.83 -3.54 -4.42
N LYS A 985 16.53 -3.48 -4.15
CA LYS A 985 15.98 -2.64 -3.06
C LYS A 985 15.83 -3.47 -1.80
N VAL A 986 16.61 -3.15 -0.76
CA VAL A 986 16.55 -3.76 0.57
C VAL A 986 15.65 -2.88 1.46
N PHE A 987 14.63 -3.48 2.05
CA PHE A 987 13.59 -2.75 2.79
C PHE A 987 13.91 -2.74 4.28
N GLY A 988 14.37 -1.60 4.79
CA GLY A 988 14.78 -1.41 6.19
C GLY A 988 16.19 -1.94 6.51
N ASN A 989 16.85 -1.24 7.42
CA ASN A 989 18.15 -1.58 8.02
C ASN A 989 18.18 -1.26 9.53
N ASP A 990 17.00 -1.11 10.12
CA ASP A 990 16.74 -0.62 11.47
C ASP A 990 15.77 -1.56 12.24
N TYR A 991 15.57 -2.78 11.75
CA TYR A 991 14.87 -3.84 12.48
C TYR A 991 15.74 -4.34 13.66
N PRO A 992 15.13 -4.90 14.73
CA PRO A 992 15.85 -5.49 15.86
C PRO A 992 16.43 -6.88 15.50
N THR A 993 17.30 -6.91 14.49
CA THR A 993 17.92 -8.11 13.91
C THR A 993 19.43 -7.88 13.74
N PRO A 994 20.26 -8.94 13.54
CA PRO A 994 21.73 -8.82 13.60
C PRO A 994 22.38 -7.83 12.63
N ASP A 995 21.79 -7.59 11.46
CA ASP A 995 22.26 -6.62 10.46
C ASP A 995 21.22 -5.52 10.14
N GLY A 996 20.18 -5.41 10.97
CA GLY A 996 19.07 -4.49 10.79
C GLY A 996 18.09 -4.85 9.67
N THR A 997 18.32 -5.90 8.89
CA THR A 997 17.41 -6.35 7.82
C THR A 997 16.49 -7.48 8.29
N CYS A 998 15.35 -7.68 7.60
CA CYS A 998 14.41 -8.75 7.91
C CYS A 998 15.05 -10.16 7.89
N VAL A 999 14.75 -10.96 8.91
CA VAL A 999 15.19 -12.36 9.07
C VAL A 999 14.06 -13.32 8.70
N ARG A 1000 14.37 -14.35 7.89
CA ARG A 1000 13.42 -15.37 7.42
C ARG A 1000 14.04 -16.76 7.48
N ASP A 1001 13.25 -17.75 7.88
CA ASP A 1001 13.62 -19.17 7.81
C ASP A 1001 13.31 -19.74 6.42
N TYR A 1002 14.37 -19.98 5.66
CA TYR A 1002 14.29 -20.51 4.30
C TYR A 1002 14.31 -22.04 4.31
N LEU A 1003 13.34 -22.63 3.60
CA LEU A 1003 13.14 -24.08 3.51
C LEU A 1003 13.24 -24.53 2.05
N HIS A 1004 13.99 -25.60 1.78
CA HIS A 1004 14.13 -26.11 0.42
C HIS A 1004 12.81 -26.69 -0.10
N ILE A 1005 12.46 -26.41 -1.34
CA ILE A 1005 11.16 -26.78 -1.93
C ILE A 1005 10.93 -28.29 -1.94
N MET A 1006 11.98 -29.10 -2.09
CA MET A 1006 11.90 -30.56 -2.02
C MET A 1006 11.62 -31.08 -0.60
N ASP A 1007 12.19 -30.43 0.43
CA ASP A 1007 11.92 -30.77 1.83
C ASP A 1007 10.47 -30.43 2.14
N LEU A 1008 10.04 -29.22 1.76
CA LEU A 1008 8.66 -28.75 1.88
C LEU A 1008 7.65 -29.68 1.18
N ALA A 1009 7.93 -30.08 -0.07
CA ALA A 1009 7.08 -31.00 -0.82
C ALA A 1009 6.96 -32.37 -0.14
N SER A 1010 8.05 -32.88 0.44
CA SER A 1010 8.05 -34.11 1.24
C SER A 1010 7.17 -33.99 2.49
N GLY A 1011 7.13 -32.82 3.13
CA GLY A 1011 6.21 -32.52 4.23
C GLY A 1011 4.73 -32.66 3.88
N HIS A 1012 4.35 -32.43 2.62
CA HIS A 1012 2.96 -32.64 2.17
C HIS A 1012 2.60 -34.12 2.07
N VAL A 1013 3.54 -34.98 1.67
CA VAL A 1013 3.33 -36.44 1.65
C VAL A 1013 3.19 -36.98 3.06
N LEU A 1014 4.01 -36.52 4.01
CA LEU A 1014 3.88 -36.88 5.42
C LEU A 1014 2.54 -36.43 6.03
N ALA A 1015 2.07 -35.22 5.69
CA ALA A 1015 0.74 -34.76 6.09
C ALA A 1015 -0.38 -35.60 5.46
N LEU A 1016 -0.25 -35.94 4.17
CA LEU A 1016 -1.22 -36.77 3.47
C LEU A 1016 -1.29 -38.19 4.08
N ASP A 1017 -0.15 -38.79 4.43
CA ASP A 1017 -0.09 -40.05 5.17
C ASP A 1017 -0.70 -39.94 6.58
N ALA A 1018 -0.49 -38.81 7.26
CA ALA A 1018 -1.07 -38.55 8.57
C ALA A 1018 -2.62 -38.43 8.57
N LEU A 1019 -3.25 -38.18 7.40
CA LEU A 1019 -4.71 -38.18 7.23
C LEU A 1019 -5.32 -39.59 7.05
N ALA A 1020 -4.49 -40.64 6.90
CA ALA A 1020 -5.00 -41.99 6.76
C ALA A 1020 -5.75 -42.46 8.03
N PRO A 1021 -6.81 -43.29 7.93
CA PRO A 1021 -7.53 -43.81 9.08
C PRO A 1021 -6.64 -44.46 10.15
N GLU A 1022 -5.63 -45.22 9.70
CA GLU A 1022 -4.62 -45.94 10.48
C GLU A 1022 -3.53 -45.05 11.12
N SER A 1023 -3.53 -43.74 10.84
CA SER A 1023 -2.60 -42.77 11.40
C SER A 1023 -2.78 -42.59 12.91
N ARG A 1024 -1.66 -42.47 13.64
CA ARG A 1024 -1.63 -42.17 15.08
C ARG A 1024 -1.47 -40.68 15.39
N VAL A 1025 -1.46 -39.82 14.36
CA VAL A 1025 -1.29 -38.37 14.53
C VAL A 1025 -2.52 -37.74 15.20
N PHE A 1026 -3.70 -38.30 14.95
CA PHE A 1026 -4.94 -37.96 15.62
C PHE A 1026 -5.24 -38.99 16.72
N ASP A 1027 -5.62 -38.53 17.91
CA ASP A 1027 -6.22 -39.39 18.93
C ASP A 1027 -7.62 -39.80 18.45
N SER A 1028 -7.94 -41.10 18.51
CA SER A 1028 -9.27 -41.62 18.16
C SER A 1028 -10.41 -40.99 18.97
N ASN A 1029 -10.12 -40.46 20.16
CA ASN A 1029 -11.09 -39.80 21.05
C ASN A 1029 -11.08 -38.26 20.94
N ALA A 1030 -10.37 -37.68 19.97
CA ALA A 1030 -10.31 -36.23 19.80
C ALA A 1030 -11.70 -35.60 19.54
N ASP A 1031 -11.88 -34.37 20.01
CA ASP A 1031 -13.09 -33.59 19.74
C ASP A 1031 -13.21 -33.25 18.24
N ALA A 1032 -12.08 -32.92 17.60
CA ALA A 1032 -11.94 -32.68 16.16
C ALA A 1032 -10.66 -33.29 15.59
N PHE A 1033 -10.64 -33.61 14.30
CA PHE A 1033 -9.45 -34.12 13.60
C PHE A 1033 -8.76 -33.03 12.76
N PHE A 1034 -8.52 -31.87 13.37
CA PHE A 1034 -7.71 -30.79 12.81
C PHE A 1034 -6.35 -30.67 13.54
N LYS A 1035 -5.27 -30.45 12.79
CA LYS A 1035 -3.95 -30.07 13.33
C LYS A 1035 -3.25 -29.08 12.42
N ALA A 1036 -2.37 -28.26 12.99
CA ALA A 1036 -1.47 -27.38 12.25
C ALA A 1036 0.00 -27.64 12.59
N TYR A 1037 0.88 -27.57 11.60
CA TYR A 1037 2.33 -27.79 11.74
C TYR A 1037 3.14 -26.71 11.03
N ASN A 1038 4.21 -26.24 11.66
CA ASN A 1038 5.22 -25.41 11.04
C ASN A 1038 6.13 -26.26 10.15
N LEU A 1039 6.27 -25.87 8.88
CA LEU A 1039 7.32 -26.40 8.01
C LEU A 1039 8.36 -25.29 7.77
N GLY A 1040 9.45 -25.38 8.52
CA GLY A 1040 10.65 -24.54 8.44
C GLY A 1040 11.88 -25.32 8.90
N LYS A 1041 13.06 -24.70 8.80
CA LYS A 1041 14.33 -25.30 9.25
C LYS A 1041 14.66 -24.99 10.71
N GLY A 1042 14.05 -23.95 11.27
CA GLY A 1042 14.38 -23.39 12.58
C GLY A 1042 15.66 -22.58 12.62
N LYS A 1043 16.08 -22.04 11.46
CA LYS A 1043 17.23 -21.15 11.35
C LYS A 1043 16.92 -19.95 10.46
N GLY A 1044 16.74 -18.80 11.10
CA GLY A 1044 16.57 -17.51 10.42
C GLY A 1044 17.84 -17.07 9.70
N LEU A 1045 17.65 -16.43 8.55
CA LEU A 1045 18.68 -15.80 7.73
C LEU A 1045 18.24 -14.40 7.34
N SER A 1046 19.15 -13.43 7.42
CA SER A 1046 18.89 -12.03 7.07
C SER A 1046 18.87 -11.80 5.55
N VAL A 1047 18.34 -10.66 5.09
CA VAL A 1047 18.33 -10.31 3.66
C VAL A 1047 19.75 -10.29 3.09
N LEU A 1048 20.73 -9.73 3.81
CA LEU A 1048 22.11 -9.62 3.33
C LEU A 1048 22.80 -10.99 3.25
N GLN A 1049 22.57 -11.88 4.23
CA GLN A 1049 23.08 -13.26 4.18
C GLN A 1049 22.58 -14.03 2.94
N ILE A 1050 21.33 -13.80 2.53
CA ILE A 1050 20.77 -14.39 1.31
C ILE A 1050 21.39 -13.78 0.04
N VAL A 1051 21.63 -12.47 0.02
CA VAL A 1051 22.31 -11.80 -1.09
C VAL A 1051 23.75 -12.33 -1.24
N ASP A 1052 24.46 -12.54 -0.14
CA ASP A 1052 25.84 -13.07 -0.15
C ASP A 1052 25.88 -14.54 -0.62
N ALA A 1053 24.95 -15.37 -0.16
CA ALA A 1053 24.82 -16.76 -0.63
C ALA A 1053 24.47 -16.85 -2.12
N MET A 1054 23.58 -15.97 -2.60
CA MET A 1054 23.29 -15.87 -4.04
C MET A 1054 24.49 -15.32 -4.83
N ARG A 1055 25.27 -14.37 -4.29
CA ARG A 1055 26.52 -13.89 -4.93
C ARG A 1055 27.51 -15.04 -5.10
N LYS A 1056 27.67 -15.89 -4.07
CA LYS A 1056 28.49 -17.11 -4.12
C LYS A 1056 27.99 -18.13 -5.15
N ALA A 1057 26.68 -18.34 -5.25
CA ALA A 1057 26.09 -19.33 -6.16
C ALA A 1057 26.07 -18.90 -7.64
N THR A 1058 25.90 -17.61 -7.91
CA THR A 1058 25.72 -17.07 -9.28
C THR A 1058 26.99 -16.42 -9.85
N GLY A 1059 27.92 -15.97 -9.01
CA GLY A 1059 29.03 -15.11 -9.41
C GLY A 1059 28.62 -13.68 -9.77
N PHE A 1060 27.34 -13.33 -9.66
CA PHE A 1060 26.81 -12.01 -10.03
C PHE A 1060 26.94 -11.01 -8.88
N ASP A 1061 27.53 -9.85 -9.15
CA ASP A 1061 27.71 -8.81 -8.14
C ASP A 1061 26.41 -8.01 -7.91
N TYR A 1062 25.59 -8.49 -6.98
CA TYR A 1062 24.38 -7.83 -6.53
C TYR A 1062 24.68 -6.49 -5.84
N LYS A 1063 24.51 -5.38 -6.58
CA LYS A 1063 24.39 -4.05 -6.01
C LYS A 1063 23.03 -3.90 -5.32
N TYR A 1064 23.00 -3.21 -4.19
CA TYR A 1064 21.77 -2.94 -3.47
C TYR A 1064 21.72 -1.54 -2.85
N GLU A 1065 20.52 -1.03 -2.68
CA GLU A 1065 20.18 0.23 -2.01
C GLU A 1065 19.27 -0.10 -0.82
N ILE A 1066 19.57 0.48 0.34
CA ILE A 1066 18.70 0.40 1.52
C ILE A 1066 17.65 1.51 1.39
N ILE A 1067 16.38 1.12 1.42
CA ILE A 1067 15.22 2.02 1.40
C ILE A 1067 14.35 1.80 2.63
N GLY A 1068 13.34 2.65 2.82
CA GLY A 1068 12.41 2.56 3.96
C GLY A 1068 11.72 1.19 4.09
N ARG A 1069 11.34 0.84 5.33
CA ARG A 1069 10.63 -0.40 5.66
C ARG A 1069 9.38 -0.58 4.81
N ARG A 1070 9.12 -1.81 4.36
CA ARG A 1070 7.88 -2.18 3.65
C ARG A 1070 6.75 -2.39 4.66
N ARG A 1071 5.58 -1.82 4.40
CA ARG A 1071 4.38 -2.05 5.23
C ARG A 1071 4.02 -3.54 5.20
N GLY A 1072 3.93 -4.16 6.39
CA GLY A 1072 3.62 -5.58 6.56
C GLY A 1072 4.84 -6.51 6.65
N ASP A 1073 6.07 -5.98 6.57
CA ASP A 1073 7.28 -6.78 6.82
C ASP A 1073 7.53 -6.94 8.33
N VAL A 1074 7.42 -8.19 8.79
CA VAL A 1074 7.75 -8.63 10.16
C VAL A 1074 9.27 -8.68 10.36
N PRO A 1075 9.84 -8.34 11.54
CA PRO A 1075 11.30 -8.34 11.74
C PRO A 1075 11.95 -9.72 11.55
N ASP A 1076 11.47 -10.74 12.27
CA ASP A 1076 11.97 -12.12 12.24
C ASP A 1076 10.78 -13.09 12.07
N LEU A 1077 10.91 -14.03 11.14
CA LEU A 1077 10.00 -15.18 11.00
C LEU A 1077 10.86 -16.44 10.90
N THR A 1078 11.15 -17.04 12.06
CA THR A 1078 11.89 -18.30 12.19
C THR A 1078 11.05 -19.37 12.87
N ALA A 1079 10.97 -20.58 12.31
CA ALA A 1079 10.07 -21.63 12.80
C ALA A 1079 10.61 -22.32 14.06
N ASP A 1080 9.74 -22.75 14.97
CA ASP A 1080 10.03 -23.96 15.76
C ASP A 1080 9.52 -25.17 14.96
N PRO A 1081 10.40 -26.06 14.46
CA PRO A 1081 10.01 -27.27 13.73
C PRO A 1081 9.76 -28.48 14.63
N THR A 1082 9.88 -28.35 15.96
CA THR A 1082 9.92 -29.49 16.90
C THR A 1082 8.65 -30.34 16.85
N LEU A 1083 7.48 -29.74 16.69
CA LEU A 1083 6.21 -30.48 16.63
C LEU A 1083 6.10 -31.31 15.35
N ALA A 1084 6.42 -30.73 14.18
CA ALA A 1084 6.44 -31.43 12.90
C ALA A 1084 7.49 -32.57 12.87
N GLN A 1085 8.67 -32.34 13.47
CA GLN A 1085 9.69 -33.39 13.64
C GLN A 1085 9.19 -34.56 14.50
N LYS A 1086 8.50 -34.25 15.61
CA LYS A 1086 8.02 -35.25 16.58
C LYS A 1086 6.84 -36.08 16.07
N GLU A 1087 5.85 -35.44 15.45
CA GLU A 1087 4.58 -36.10 15.10
C GLU A 1087 4.52 -36.58 13.64
N LEU A 1088 5.07 -35.82 12.68
CA LEU A 1088 5.10 -36.20 11.27
C LEU A 1088 6.43 -36.85 10.84
N GLY A 1089 7.47 -36.79 11.67
CA GLY A 1089 8.82 -37.20 11.28
C GLY A 1089 9.49 -36.26 10.27
N PHE A 1090 8.97 -35.04 10.10
CA PHE A 1090 9.44 -34.07 9.11
C PHE A 1090 10.91 -33.67 9.36
N LYS A 1091 11.71 -33.57 8.30
CA LYS A 1091 13.11 -33.14 8.36
C LYS A 1091 13.45 -32.25 7.16
N ALA A 1092 14.30 -31.23 7.41
CA ALA A 1092 14.75 -30.26 6.42
C ALA A 1092 16.29 -30.24 6.30
N PRO A 1093 16.91 -31.26 5.68
CA PRO A 1093 18.36 -31.37 5.62
C PRO A 1093 19.02 -30.30 4.75
N ALA A 1094 18.37 -29.87 3.66
CA ALA A 1094 19.00 -29.00 2.66
C ALA A 1094 19.37 -27.63 3.23
N ASP A 1095 20.56 -27.14 2.91
CA ASP A 1095 21.10 -25.87 3.38
C ASP A 1095 20.89 -24.72 2.37
N LEU A 1096 21.25 -23.51 2.79
CA LEU A 1096 21.13 -22.31 1.96
C LEU A 1096 21.95 -22.43 0.67
N GLU A 1097 23.12 -23.06 0.73
CA GLU A 1097 23.99 -23.24 -0.44
C GLU A 1097 23.34 -24.16 -1.47
N THR A 1098 22.71 -25.25 -1.01
CA THR A 1098 21.86 -26.13 -1.82
C THR A 1098 20.67 -25.37 -2.43
N MET A 1099 19.95 -24.57 -1.64
CA MET A 1099 18.83 -23.74 -2.12
C MET A 1099 19.28 -22.76 -3.22
N CYS A 1100 20.36 -22.02 -3.00
CA CYS A 1100 20.88 -21.07 -3.99
C CYS A 1100 21.40 -21.77 -5.25
N ARG A 1101 22.11 -22.92 -5.10
CA ARG A 1101 22.60 -23.73 -6.22
C ARG A 1101 21.47 -24.26 -7.09
N ASP A 1102 20.45 -24.87 -6.48
CA ASP A 1102 19.38 -25.54 -7.25
C ASP A 1102 18.45 -24.51 -7.91
N LEU A 1103 18.16 -23.39 -7.24
CA LEU A 1103 17.51 -22.24 -7.85
C LEU A 1103 18.30 -21.68 -9.04
N TRP A 1104 19.63 -21.55 -8.92
CA TRP A 1104 20.47 -21.05 -10.00
C TRP A 1104 20.54 -22.02 -11.18
N ASN A 1105 20.65 -23.32 -10.92
CA ASN A 1105 20.60 -24.38 -11.93
C ASN A 1105 19.25 -24.39 -12.69
N TRP A 1106 18.13 -24.19 -11.99
CA TRP A 1106 16.83 -23.92 -12.62
C TRP A 1106 16.89 -22.67 -13.51
N GLN A 1107 17.28 -21.52 -12.98
CA GLN A 1107 17.20 -20.24 -13.68
C GLN A 1107 18.17 -20.15 -14.88
N THR A 1108 19.33 -20.80 -14.83
CA THR A 1108 20.31 -20.85 -15.92
C THR A 1108 19.85 -21.72 -17.09
N LYS A 1109 19.28 -22.90 -16.80
CA LYS A 1109 18.67 -23.77 -17.82
C LYS A 1109 17.38 -23.17 -18.40
N ASN A 1110 16.71 -22.31 -17.64
CA ASN A 1110 15.37 -21.78 -17.96
C ASN A 1110 15.39 -20.24 -17.89
N ARG A 1111 16.23 -19.60 -18.69
CA ARG A 1111 16.43 -18.12 -18.69
C ARG A 1111 15.13 -17.32 -18.79
N LEU A 1112 14.15 -17.81 -19.54
CA LEU A 1112 12.82 -17.21 -19.71
C LEU A 1112 11.71 -17.92 -18.92
N GLY A 1113 12.07 -18.77 -17.96
CA GLY A 1113 11.13 -19.58 -17.20
C GLY A 1113 10.63 -20.79 -17.98
N TYR A 1114 9.35 -21.12 -17.84
CA TYR A 1114 8.75 -22.24 -18.59
C TYR A 1114 8.49 -21.92 -20.07
N ASN A 1115 8.53 -20.65 -20.45
CA ASN A 1115 8.42 -20.23 -21.85
C ASN A 1115 9.68 -20.66 -22.61
N THR A 1116 9.52 -21.63 -23.52
CA THR A 1116 10.45 -21.81 -24.65
C THR A 1116 10.37 -20.59 -25.57
N GLN A 1117 11.44 -20.37 -26.34
CA GLN A 1117 11.50 -19.31 -27.37
C GLN A 1117 10.32 -19.38 -28.34
#